data_AF-A0A815FB62-F1
#
_entry.id   AF-A0A815FB62-F1
#
_cell.length_a   1.000
_cell.length_b   1.000
_cell.length_c   1.000
_cell.angle_alpha   90.00
_cell.angle_beta   90.00
_cell.angle_gamma   90.00
#
_symmetry.space_group_name_H-M   'P 1'
#
loop_
_entity.id
_entity.type
_entity.pdbx_description
1 polymer ?
#
loop_
_entity_poly.entity_id
_entity_poly.type
_entity_poly.pdbx_seq_one_letter_code
_entity_poly.pdbx_strand_id
1 'polypeptide(L)'
;MQDVVVIWLDNQIDHNNADCQLTIAQLEHITDNVTTFTDNDECVEYILNCNDHQVYLIVSGALGQYLVRCIHDIPPLHTIFIFCQNKSYHEQWARHWNKIKDVFTDITSLCQAIQNTFLQDEPTVTPISFVPSGKRLDLLNPSFMYTQLFKEILLTIEFEDKHIEKFVRHHPGLITLDGTHSNDVKQSVRDYRANKPIWWYTRGNSLHSMLNDALRVMDGDVLVRMGFFITDLHRNIEQLHNEQFVNTPWSSRVFTVYRGQGLPHTDFRELRNTIGGLMSFNSFFSTSMQRDVSFSYAKSNADNPKLVGILFVIQVDPSQSTTPFALVGNRGRFLQENEVLFSMHTVFRIHHMKVIGIDRSLYEVNISLTLDSDEELRTLTDHIRRESRLGGKGWMRLGQLLIQLGQHNKAKAIYDTLLNQTSDDSDEELIYHQLGRVRYEQGLFQEAITFYAKSLVLFEKSFPVNHPNIATSYSNIGLVYNSMGDYRKALEYYEKTLSIKQHSLPANHPDLATSYSNIGSVYDSMGDYRKALEYYEKTLSIELQSLPANHPGIATSYNNIGSVYDSMGDYRKALEYYEKALSIKQHSLPANHSGIATSYNNIGLAYNSMGHYPEALEYYEKALSILQQSLPANHPDLATSYNNIGSVYDSMGDYRKALEYYEKALSILQQSLPANHPGIATSYNNIGSVYDSMGDYRKALEYYEKALSIKQHSLPASHPSIGTSYNNIGLVYDSMGDYRKALEYCEKTLLIRQQSLPASHPDFAASYNNIGLVYDSIGDYPKAHFYCERAVEIAKCSMSPNHPHLLTFERNLERVDNKLQRSSFRAMK
;
A
#
# COMPACT_ATOMS: atom_id res chain seq x y z
N MET A 1 -16.01 -3.41 4.45
CA MET A 1 -16.90 -4.46 4.99
C MET A 1 -17.09 -4.22 6.48
N GLN A 2 -18.05 -3.40 6.93
CA GLN A 2 -18.23 -3.08 8.37
C GLN A 2 -19.57 -3.57 8.97
N ASP A 3 -20.41 -4.28 8.21
CA ASP A 3 -21.79 -4.63 8.64
C ASP A 3 -22.08 -6.15 8.77
N VAL A 4 -21.04 -7.01 8.80
CA VAL A 4 -21.20 -8.48 8.80
C VAL A 4 -20.69 -9.07 10.11
N VAL A 5 -21.43 -10.03 10.66
CA VAL A 5 -21.04 -10.81 11.85
C VAL A 5 -21.15 -12.30 11.55
N VAL A 6 -20.07 -13.03 11.77
CA VAL A 6 -20.05 -14.49 11.68
C VAL A 6 -20.14 -15.07 13.08
N ILE A 7 -21.15 -15.89 13.31
CA ILE A 7 -21.35 -16.57 14.58
C ILE A 7 -21.03 -18.05 14.39
N TRP A 8 -20.18 -18.62 15.22
CA TRP A 8 -19.95 -20.06 15.27
C TRP A 8 -20.51 -20.65 16.57
N LEU A 9 -21.54 -21.48 16.42
CA LEU A 9 -22.20 -22.18 17.51
C LEU A 9 -21.87 -23.69 17.46
N ASP A 10 -21.11 -24.15 18.43
CA ASP A 10 -20.81 -25.57 18.64
C ASP A 10 -20.60 -25.84 20.13
N ASN A 11 -21.18 -26.93 20.64
CA ASN A 11 -21.08 -27.31 22.05
C ASN A 11 -19.70 -27.87 22.43
N GLN A 12 -18.82 -28.05 21.45
CA GLN A 12 -17.44 -28.53 21.63
C GLN A 12 -16.38 -27.43 21.44
N ILE A 13 -16.76 -26.15 21.35
CA ILE A 13 -15.78 -25.05 21.24
C ILE A 13 -14.97 -24.96 22.53
N ASP A 14 -13.66 -25.18 22.42
CA ASP A 14 -12.67 -24.95 23.46
C ASP A 14 -11.57 -24.04 22.91
N HIS A 15 -11.50 -22.81 23.43
CA HIS A 15 -10.53 -21.80 23.02
C HIS A 15 -9.07 -22.19 23.32
N ASN A 16 -8.81 -23.26 24.09
CA ASN A 16 -7.47 -23.78 24.34
C ASN A 16 -7.05 -24.88 23.36
N ASN A 17 -7.96 -25.34 22.49
CA ASN A 17 -7.68 -26.35 21.48
C ASN A 17 -7.05 -25.71 20.23
N ALA A 18 -5.90 -26.22 19.80
CA ALA A 18 -5.16 -25.73 18.65
C ALA A 18 -5.98 -25.77 17.35
N ASP A 19 -6.80 -26.80 17.14
CA ASP A 19 -7.64 -26.93 15.94
C ASP A 19 -8.79 -25.90 15.94
N CYS A 20 -9.32 -25.57 17.12
CA CYS A 20 -10.34 -24.55 17.28
C CYS A 20 -9.77 -23.15 17.07
N GLN A 21 -8.60 -22.85 17.63
CA GLN A 21 -7.88 -21.59 17.38
C GLN A 21 -7.51 -21.43 15.90
N LEU A 22 -7.08 -22.50 15.23
CA LEU A 22 -6.78 -22.47 13.80
C LEU A 22 -8.04 -22.24 12.95
N THR A 23 -9.17 -22.83 13.34
CA THR A 23 -10.47 -22.62 12.69
C THR A 23 -10.97 -21.18 12.88
N ILE A 24 -10.87 -20.63 14.10
CA ILE A 24 -11.21 -19.23 14.39
C ILE A 24 -10.29 -18.30 13.58
N ALA A 25 -8.98 -18.54 13.58
CA ALA A 25 -8.04 -17.74 12.79
C ALA A 25 -8.35 -17.79 11.28
N GLN A 26 -8.78 -18.95 10.76
CA GLN A 26 -9.22 -19.08 9.37
C GLN A 26 -10.53 -18.33 9.07
N LEU A 27 -11.45 -18.21 10.03
CA LEU A 27 -12.66 -17.40 9.90
C LEU A 27 -12.37 -15.90 10.08
N GLU A 28 -11.46 -15.54 10.97
CA GLU A 28 -10.98 -14.17 11.20
C GLU A 28 -10.22 -13.63 9.98
N HIS A 29 -9.57 -14.51 9.20
CA HIS A 29 -9.04 -14.15 7.88
C HIS A 29 -10.13 -13.73 6.87
N ILE A 30 -11.41 -14.06 7.12
CA ILE A 30 -12.54 -13.69 6.28
C ILE A 30 -13.21 -12.42 6.78
N THR A 31 -13.39 -12.27 8.09
CA THR A 31 -14.01 -11.09 8.70
C THR A 31 -13.51 -10.86 10.12
N ASP A 32 -13.35 -9.60 10.52
CA ASP A 32 -12.86 -9.25 11.87
C ASP A 32 -13.91 -9.45 12.99
N ASN A 33 -15.15 -9.85 12.62
CA ASN A 33 -16.30 -9.97 13.51
C ASN A 33 -16.76 -11.43 13.65
N VAL A 34 -15.86 -12.30 14.09
CA VAL A 34 -16.19 -13.70 14.44
C VAL A 34 -16.52 -13.78 15.92
N THR A 35 -17.69 -14.32 16.24
CA THR A 35 -18.13 -14.57 17.62
C THR A 35 -18.50 -16.03 17.79
N THR A 36 -18.10 -16.64 18.91
CA THR A 36 -18.33 -18.06 19.18
C THR A 36 -19.25 -18.24 20.38
N PHE A 37 -20.16 -19.21 20.31
CA PHE A 37 -21.04 -19.57 21.41
C PHE A 37 -21.04 -21.08 21.63
N THR A 38 -21.17 -21.49 22.89
CA THR A 38 -21.37 -22.90 23.30
C THR A 38 -22.80 -23.16 23.79
N ASP A 39 -23.52 -22.10 24.19
CA ASP A 39 -24.91 -22.14 24.63
C ASP A 39 -25.86 -21.62 23.54
N ASN A 40 -26.99 -22.32 23.38
CA ASN A 40 -27.96 -21.99 22.33
C ASN A 40 -28.77 -20.72 22.65
N ASP A 41 -29.14 -20.52 23.91
CA ASP A 41 -30.02 -19.41 24.31
C ASP A 41 -29.25 -18.09 24.26
N GLU A 42 -27.98 -18.08 24.71
CA GLU A 42 -27.09 -16.91 24.58
C GLU A 42 -26.84 -16.53 23.11
N CYS A 43 -26.63 -17.52 22.25
CA CYS A 43 -26.44 -17.30 20.82
C CYS A 43 -27.68 -16.66 20.18
N VAL A 44 -28.88 -17.17 20.50
CA VAL A 44 -30.15 -16.64 19.96
C VAL A 44 -30.41 -15.22 20.45
N GLU A 45 -30.17 -14.94 21.74
CA GLU A 45 -30.31 -13.60 22.31
C GLU A 45 -29.37 -12.59 21.63
N TYR A 46 -28.13 -13.00 21.36
CA TYR A 46 -27.17 -12.18 20.63
C TYR A 46 -27.65 -11.88 19.20
N ILE A 47 -28.15 -12.88 18.47
CA ILE A 47 -28.69 -12.70 17.12
C ILE A 47 -29.87 -11.70 17.13
N LEU A 48 -30.75 -11.75 18.13
CA LEU A 48 -31.91 -10.85 18.23
C LEU A 48 -31.51 -9.39 18.54
N ASN A 49 -30.35 -9.17 19.16
CA ASN A 49 -29.85 -7.84 19.48
C ASN A 49 -29.01 -7.20 18.36
N CYS A 50 -28.68 -7.94 17.30
CA CYS A 50 -27.99 -7.46 16.11
C CYS A 50 -28.93 -6.69 15.17
N ASN A 51 -29.36 -5.48 15.56
CA ASN A 51 -30.35 -4.71 14.80
C ASN A 51 -29.82 -4.09 13.49
N ASP A 52 -28.49 -3.95 13.34
CA ASP A 52 -27.85 -3.28 12.19
C ASP A 52 -26.85 -4.16 11.40
N HIS A 53 -26.71 -5.45 11.74
CA HIS A 53 -25.71 -6.35 11.14
C HIS A 53 -26.35 -7.55 10.43
N GLN A 54 -25.76 -7.97 9.30
CA GLN A 54 -26.11 -9.24 8.68
C GLN A 54 -25.39 -10.38 9.40
N VAL A 55 -26.16 -11.32 9.95
CA VAL A 55 -25.63 -12.44 10.74
C VAL A 55 -25.53 -13.70 9.90
N TYR A 56 -24.33 -14.28 9.85
CA TYR A 56 -24.05 -15.57 9.23
C TYR A 56 -23.73 -16.58 10.33
N LEU A 57 -24.54 -17.65 10.43
CA LEU A 57 -24.41 -18.63 11.50
C LEU A 57 -23.76 -19.91 10.97
N ILE A 58 -22.65 -20.33 11.58
CA ILE A 58 -22.05 -21.64 11.46
C ILE A 58 -22.55 -22.48 12.63
N VAL A 59 -23.24 -23.58 12.36
CA VAL A 59 -23.78 -24.46 13.41
C VAL A 59 -23.33 -25.89 13.20
N SER A 60 -23.02 -26.59 14.30
CA SER A 60 -22.70 -28.01 14.23
C SER A 60 -23.88 -28.84 13.74
N GLY A 61 -23.63 -29.92 13.00
CA GLY A 61 -24.71 -30.77 12.45
C GLY A 61 -25.69 -31.30 13.52
N ALA A 62 -25.20 -31.58 14.73
CA ALA A 62 -26.00 -32.06 15.84
C ALA A 62 -26.94 -30.98 16.42
N LEU A 63 -26.46 -29.74 16.54
CA LEU A 63 -27.24 -28.62 17.04
C LEU A 63 -28.20 -28.07 15.97
N GLY A 64 -27.74 -27.99 14.72
CA GLY A 64 -28.50 -27.41 13.62
C GLY A 64 -29.85 -28.09 13.37
N GLN A 65 -29.95 -29.41 13.58
CA GLN A 65 -31.18 -30.17 13.36
C GLN A 65 -32.35 -29.69 14.25
N TYR A 66 -32.04 -29.21 15.46
CA TYR A 66 -33.03 -28.72 16.41
C TYR A 66 -33.15 -27.20 16.36
N LEU A 67 -32.01 -26.50 16.30
CA LEU A 67 -31.95 -25.05 16.41
C LEU A 67 -32.54 -24.33 15.19
N VAL A 68 -32.25 -24.81 13.97
CA VAL A 68 -32.70 -24.13 12.73
C VAL A 68 -34.23 -23.99 12.69
N ARG A 69 -34.97 -24.96 13.23
CA ARG A 69 -36.43 -24.91 13.33
C ARG A 69 -36.93 -23.69 14.11
N CYS A 70 -36.15 -23.23 15.09
CA CYS A 70 -36.52 -22.15 16.00
C CYS A 70 -36.03 -20.78 15.51
N ILE A 71 -34.92 -20.74 14.76
CA ILE A 71 -34.23 -19.47 14.42
C ILE A 71 -34.37 -19.05 12.96
N HIS A 72 -34.84 -19.93 12.06
CA HIS A 72 -34.87 -19.62 10.62
C HIS A 72 -35.66 -18.34 10.27
N ASP A 73 -36.68 -17.99 11.03
CA ASP A 73 -37.50 -16.78 10.81
C ASP A 73 -36.93 -15.50 11.43
N ILE A 74 -35.80 -15.57 12.14
CA ILE A 74 -35.20 -14.41 12.80
C ILE A 74 -34.67 -13.42 11.74
N PRO A 75 -35.08 -12.13 11.75
CA PRO A 75 -34.76 -11.18 10.67
C PRO A 75 -33.26 -10.87 10.49
N PRO A 76 -32.45 -10.64 11.54
CA PRO A 76 -31.00 -10.44 11.41
C PRO A 76 -30.23 -11.64 10.84
N LEU A 77 -30.79 -12.85 10.98
CA LEU A 77 -30.15 -14.09 10.53
C LEU A 77 -30.30 -14.24 9.01
N HIS A 78 -29.20 -14.03 8.27
CA HIS A 78 -29.20 -14.02 6.82
C HIS A 78 -29.00 -15.44 6.24
N THR A 79 -27.90 -16.09 6.62
CA THR A 79 -27.49 -17.39 6.07
C THR A 79 -26.98 -18.33 7.16
N ILE A 80 -27.27 -19.62 7.03
CA ILE A 80 -26.82 -20.69 7.93
C ILE A 80 -25.92 -21.66 7.16
N PHE A 81 -24.77 -21.99 7.73
CA PHE A 81 -23.85 -23.02 7.26
C PHE A 81 -23.79 -24.15 8.28
N ILE A 82 -23.83 -25.40 7.82
CA ILE A 82 -23.70 -26.57 8.71
C ILE A 82 -22.27 -27.09 8.62
N PHE A 83 -21.58 -27.18 9.76
CA PHE A 83 -20.27 -27.81 9.86
C PHE A 83 -20.37 -29.16 10.59
N CYS A 84 -19.99 -30.26 9.96
CA CYS A 84 -20.16 -31.59 10.53
C CYS A 84 -19.24 -32.64 9.89
N GLN A 85 -19.05 -33.78 10.56
CA GLN A 85 -18.26 -34.89 10.00
C GLN A 85 -19.05 -35.76 8.99
N ASN A 86 -20.38 -35.79 9.08
CA ASN A 86 -21.23 -36.69 8.28
C ASN A 86 -22.19 -35.92 7.35
N LYS A 87 -21.66 -35.45 6.21
CA LYS A 87 -22.39 -34.63 5.23
C LYS A 87 -23.70 -35.26 4.74
N SER A 88 -23.68 -36.55 4.38
CA SER A 88 -24.82 -37.22 3.74
C SER A 88 -26.05 -37.35 4.64
N TYR A 89 -25.86 -37.41 5.97
CA TYR A 89 -26.95 -37.42 6.93
C TYR A 89 -27.57 -36.02 7.09
N HIS A 90 -26.74 -34.99 7.27
CA HIS A 90 -27.23 -33.63 7.55
C HIS A 90 -27.81 -32.94 6.31
N GLU A 91 -27.34 -33.25 5.11
CA GLU A 91 -27.92 -32.74 3.86
C GLU A 91 -29.40 -33.10 3.69
N GLN A 92 -29.85 -34.27 4.17
CA GLN A 92 -31.21 -34.74 3.95
C GLN A 92 -32.25 -33.81 4.57
N TRP A 93 -31.99 -33.31 5.78
CA TRP A 93 -32.90 -32.38 6.44
C TRP A 93 -32.56 -30.92 6.13
N ALA A 94 -31.29 -30.58 5.90
CA ALA A 94 -30.86 -29.22 5.60
C ALA A 94 -31.55 -28.62 4.36
N ARG A 95 -31.79 -29.45 3.33
CA ARG A 95 -32.49 -29.05 2.09
C ARG A 95 -33.92 -28.54 2.29
N HIS A 96 -34.52 -28.79 3.46
CA HIS A 96 -35.89 -28.33 3.76
C HIS A 96 -35.94 -26.88 4.26
N TRP A 97 -34.80 -26.22 4.46
CA TRP A 97 -34.71 -24.84 4.99
C TRP A 97 -34.02 -23.91 3.99
N ASN A 98 -34.67 -22.81 3.65
CA ASN A 98 -34.22 -21.87 2.62
C ASN A 98 -32.99 -21.02 3.01
N LYS A 99 -32.77 -20.76 4.30
CA LYS A 99 -31.60 -20.02 4.80
C LYS A 99 -30.34 -20.87 4.96
N ILE A 100 -30.44 -22.20 4.82
CA ILE A 100 -29.26 -23.07 4.88
C ILE A 100 -28.61 -23.08 3.49
N LYS A 101 -27.35 -22.63 3.40
CA LYS A 101 -26.62 -22.58 2.12
C LYS A 101 -26.15 -23.97 1.69
N ASP A 102 -25.39 -24.65 2.55
CA ASP A 102 -24.86 -26.00 2.32
C ASP A 102 -24.32 -26.63 3.62
N VAL A 103 -23.89 -27.88 3.53
CA VAL A 103 -23.27 -28.69 4.59
C VAL A 103 -21.80 -28.95 4.25
N PHE A 104 -20.91 -28.69 5.21
CA PHE A 104 -19.45 -28.74 5.04
C PHE A 104 -18.82 -29.72 6.01
N THR A 105 -17.80 -30.43 5.51
CA THR A 105 -16.95 -31.36 6.28
C THR A 105 -15.52 -30.86 6.45
N ASP A 106 -15.18 -29.80 5.72
CA ASP A 106 -13.85 -29.20 5.67
C ASP A 106 -13.98 -27.69 5.84
N ILE A 107 -13.12 -27.13 6.70
CA ILE A 107 -13.14 -25.71 7.05
C ILE A 107 -12.74 -24.83 5.86
N THR A 108 -11.82 -25.29 5.01
CA THR A 108 -11.37 -24.52 3.83
C THR A 108 -12.54 -24.29 2.87
N SER A 109 -13.32 -25.34 2.63
CA SER A 109 -14.51 -25.32 1.79
C SER A 109 -15.63 -24.45 2.38
N LEU A 110 -15.80 -24.49 3.70
CA LEU A 110 -16.74 -23.63 4.44
C LEU A 110 -16.32 -22.15 4.32
N CYS A 111 -15.06 -21.85 4.60
CA CYS A 111 -14.47 -20.52 4.48
C CYS A 111 -14.65 -19.94 3.07
N GLN A 112 -14.37 -20.74 2.04
CA GLN A 112 -14.57 -20.32 0.65
C GLN A 112 -16.05 -20.07 0.33
N ALA A 113 -16.98 -20.87 0.88
CA ALA A 113 -18.41 -20.64 0.72
C ALA A 113 -18.91 -19.38 1.44
N ILE A 114 -18.38 -19.09 2.63
CA ILE A 114 -18.67 -17.84 3.37
C ILE A 114 -18.15 -16.64 2.57
N GLN A 115 -16.89 -16.67 2.13
CA GLN A 115 -16.31 -15.62 1.26
C GLN A 115 -17.13 -15.40 -0.02
N ASN A 116 -17.50 -16.48 -0.71
CA ASN A 116 -18.33 -16.40 -1.91
C ASN A 116 -19.72 -15.81 -1.61
N THR A 117 -20.27 -16.09 -0.43
CA THR A 117 -21.58 -15.54 -0.03
C THR A 117 -21.45 -14.05 0.30
N PHE A 118 -20.36 -13.60 0.95
CA PHE A 118 -20.09 -12.18 1.17
C PHE A 118 -19.91 -11.42 -0.15
N LEU A 119 -19.23 -12.05 -1.12
CA LEU A 119 -19.02 -11.50 -2.46
C LEU A 119 -20.32 -11.45 -3.29
N GLN A 120 -21.30 -12.32 -2.98
CA GLN A 120 -22.64 -12.35 -3.58
C GLN A 120 -23.60 -11.34 -2.92
N ASP A 121 -23.43 -11.06 -1.62
CA ASP A 121 -24.29 -10.16 -0.83
C ASP A 121 -23.83 -8.68 -0.85
N GLU A 122 -22.57 -8.39 -1.22
CA GLU A 122 -22.23 -7.04 -1.68
C GLU A 122 -22.94 -6.77 -3.01
N PRO A 123 -23.67 -5.64 -3.17
CA PRO A 123 -24.29 -5.33 -4.44
C PRO A 123 -23.21 -5.35 -5.51
N THR A 124 -23.46 -6.11 -6.58
CA THR A 124 -22.58 -6.29 -7.73
C THR A 124 -22.45 -4.98 -8.50
N VAL A 125 -21.77 -4.01 -7.88
CA VAL A 125 -21.55 -2.69 -8.46
C VAL A 125 -20.29 -2.76 -9.30
N THR A 126 -20.45 -2.43 -10.58
CA THR A 126 -19.32 -2.28 -11.49
C THR A 126 -18.43 -1.15 -10.96
N PRO A 127 -17.14 -1.40 -10.69
CA PRO A 127 -16.21 -0.36 -10.24
C PRO A 127 -16.11 0.76 -11.27
N ILE A 128 -16.25 2.02 -10.83
CA ILE A 128 -16.15 3.21 -11.66
C ILE A 128 -15.03 4.11 -11.13
N SER A 129 -14.21 4.63 -12.05
CA SER A 129 -13.19 5.63 -11.76
C SER A 129 -13.58 6.98 -12.34
N PHE A 130 -13.29 8.08 -11.62
CA PHE A 130 -13.62 9.44 -12.03
C PHE A 130 -12.38 10.34 -12.08
N VAL A 131 -12.37 11.30 -13.03
CA VAL A 131 -11.35 12.34 -13.17
C VAL A 131 -12.04 13.69 -13.44
N PRO A 132 -11.98 14.67 -12.52
CA PRO A 132 -12.61 15.99 -12.71
C PRO A 132 -11.96 16.78 -13.86
N SER A 133 -12.77 17.50 -14.64
CA SER A 133 -12.27 18.38 -15.71
C SER A 133 -11.62 19.65 -15.16
N GLY A 134 -10.65 20.20 -15.90
CA GLY A 134 -9.97 21.45 -15.58
C GLY A 134 -9.00 21.38 -14.40
N LYS A 135 -8.86 20.23 -13.74
CA LYS A 135 -7.79 19.97 -12.77
C LYS A 135 -6.52 19.56 -13.51
N ARG A 136 -5.35 19.71 -12.86
CA ARG A 136 -4.10 19.16 -13.40
C ARG A 136 -4.24 17.64 -13.51
N LEU A 137 -4.23 17.13 -14.74
CA LEU A 137 -4.39 15.70 -15.04
C LEU A 137 -3.18 14.86 -14.64
N ASP A 138 -2.08 15.52 -14.23
CA ASP A 138 -0.94 14.90 -13.53
C ASP A 138 -1.30 14.46 -12.10
N LEU A 139 -2.47 14.86 -11.59
CA LEU A 139 -3.02 14.41 -10.31
C LEU A 139 -3.77 13.10 -10.55
N LEU A 140 -3.03 12.01 -10.43
CA LEU A 140 -3.51 10.69 -10.79
C LEU A 140 -4.47 10.13 -9.74
N ASN A 141 -5.72 9.81 -10.12
CA ASN A 141 -6.50 8.83 -9.37
C ASN A 141 -5.91 7.45 -9.67
N PRO A 142 -5.32 6.74 -8.68
CA PRO A 142 -4.70 5.44 -8.90
C PRO A 142 -5.65 4.46 -9.59
N SER A 143 -6.93 4.47 -9.21
CA SER A 143 -7.98 3.61 -9.80
C SER A 143 -8.10 3.81 -11.32
N PHE A 144 -8.10 5.08 -11.77
CA PHE A 144 -8.17 5.41 -13.19
C PHE A 144 -6.88 5.07 -13.93
N MET A 145 -5.72 5.29 -13.30
CA MET A 145 -4.41 4.92 -13.83
C MET A 145 -4.27 3.43 -14.06
N TYR A 146 -4.67 2.63 -13.06
CA TYR A 146 -4.69 1.17 -13.15
C TYR A 146 -5.49 0.77 -14.38
N THR A 147 -6.68 1.32 -14.52
CA THR A 147 -7.62 1.00 -15.60
C THR A 147 -7.01 1.27 -16.98
N GLN A 148 -6.41 2.45 -17.20
CA GLN A 148 -5.81 2.76 -18.50
C GLN A 148 -4.52 2.00 -18.80
N LEU A 149 -3.63 1.83 -17.80
CA LEU A 149 -2.39 1.06 -17.98
C LEU A 149 -2.65 -0.42 -18.13
N PHE A 150 -3.60 -0.97 -17.39
CA PHE A 150 -3.95 -2.38 -17.45
C PHE A 150 -4.32 -2.78 -18.87
N LYS A 151 -5.09 -1.93 -19.58
CA LYS A 151 -5.37 -2.10 -21.01
C LYS A 151 -4.11 -2.18 -21.86
N GLU A 152 -3.27 -1.14 -21.80
CA GLU A 152 -2.05 -1.05 -22.62
C GLU A 152 -1.14 -2.24 -22.35
N ILE A 153 -0.97 -2.56 -21.07
CA ILE A 153 -0.14 -3.65 -20.58
C ILE A 153 -0.64 -4.99 -21.11
N LEU A 154 -1.91 -5.35 -20.86
CA LEU A 154 -2.46 -6.64 -21.25
C LEU A 154 -2.41 -6.89 -22.75
N LEU A 155 -2.70 -5.86 -23.57
CA LEU A 155 -2.71 -6.00 -25.02
C LEU A 155 -1.33 -6.24 -25.62
N THR A 156 -0.26 -5.87 -24.92
CA THR A 156 1.11 -6.21 -25.31
C THR A 156 1.55 -7.63 -24.96
N ILE A 157 0.74 -8.38 -24.21
CA ILE A 157 1.11 -9.72 -23.75
C ILE A 157 0.63 -10.76 -24.77
N GLU A 158 1.57 -11.56 -25.24
CA GLU A 158 1.27 -12.69 -26.13
C GLU A 158 0.94 -13.94 -25.31
N PHE A 159 -0.18 -14.59 -25.67
CA PHE A 159 -0.64 -15.80 -25.01
C PHE A 159 -0.68 -16.97 -26.00
N GLU A 160 0.03 -18.04 -25.65
CA GLU A 160 -0.01 -19.34 -26.32
C GLU A 160 -1.02 -20.31 -25.66
N ASP A 161 -1.37 -21.39 -26.37
CA ASP A 161 -2.30 -22.43 -25.89
C ASP A 161 -1.92 -23.03 -24.53
N LYS A 162 -0.61 -23.09 -24.21
CA LYS A 162 -0.12 -23.54 -22.89
C LYS A 162 -0.70 -22.76 -21.72
N HIS A 163 -1.01 -21.47 -21.91
CA HIS A 163 -1.62 -20.63 -20.86
C HIS A 163 -3.08 -21.00 -20.64
N ILE A 164 -3.81 -21.30 -21.71
CA ILE A 164 -5.21 -21.76 -21.66
C ILE A 164 -5.27 -23.13 -20.98
N GLU A 165 -4.37 -24.04 -21.34
CA GLU A 165 -4.24 -25.34 -20.69
C GLU A 165 -4.00 -25.21 -19.19
N LYS A 166 -3.09 -24.30 -18.79
CA LYS A 166 -2.80 -24.04 -17.38
C LYS A 166 -4.03 -23.48 -16.66
N PHE A 167 -4.78 -22.57 -17.29
CA PHE A 167 -6.03 -22.04 -16.73
C PHE A 167 -7.06 -23.17 -16.50
N VAL A 168 -7.32 -24.00 -17.52
CA VAL A 168 -8.28 -25.11 -17.43
C VAL A 168 -7.89 -26.12 -16.35
N ARG A 169 -6.60 -26.41 -16.16
CA ARG A 169 -6.13 -27.32 -15.09
C ARG A 169 -6.45 -26.80 -13.69
N HIS A 170 -6.39 -25.49 -13.47
CA HIS A 170 -6.73 -24.88 -12.18
C HIS A 170 -8.24 -24.71 -12.01
N HIS A 171 -8.97 -24.63 -13.13
CA HIS A 171 -10.40 -24.32 -13.18
C HIS A 171 -11.16 -25.35 -14.04
N PRO A 172 -11.19 -26.63 -13.65
CA PRO A 172 -11.79 -27.69 -14.45
C PRO A 172 -13.29 -27.46 -14.64
N GLY A 173 -13.76 -27.54 -15.89
CA GLY A 173 -15.18 -27.38 -16.24
C GLY A 173 -15.65 -25.94 -16.50
N LEU A 174 -14.80 -24.92 -16.31
CA LEU A 174 -15.17 -23.51 -16.59
C LEU A 174 -15.26 -23.21 -18.09
N ILE A 175 -14.56 -23.98 -18.95
CA ILE A 175 -14.55 -23.83 -20.41
C ILE A 175 -14.90 -25.17 -21.09
N THR A 176 -16.10 -25.71 -20.85
CA THR A 176 -16.61 -26.90 -21.57
C THR A 176 -17.97 -26.61 -22.21
N LEU A 177 -18.22 -27.16 -23.40
CA LEU A 177 -19.50 -26.96 -24.10
C LEU A 177 -20.66 -27.68 -23.43
N ASP A 178 -20.42 -28.90 -22.92
CA ASP A 178 -21.48 -29.82 -22.50
C ASP A 178 -21.83 -29.81 -21.00
N GLY A 179 -21.17 -28.97 -20.19
CA GLY A 179 -21.41 -28.91 -18.74
C GLY A 179 -21.01 -30.19 -17.98
N THR A 180 -20.44 -31.18 -18.66
CA THR A 180 -19.82 -32.35 -18.04
C THR A 180 -18.38 -32.00 -17.66
N HIS A 181 -17.97 -32.36 -16.44
CA HIS A 181 -16.58 -32.28 -15.99
C HIS A 181 -15.72 -33.30 -16.76
N SER A 182 -15.46 -33.03 -18.04
CA SER A 182 -14.39 -33.72 -18.76
C SER A 182 -13.08 -33.14 -18.26
N ASN A 183 -12.27 -33.95 -17.58
CA ASN A 183 -10.89 -33.60 -17.20
C ASN A 183 -9.94 -33.54 -18.41
N ASP A 184 -10.46 -33.62 -19.65
CA ASP A 184 -9.66 -33.46 -20.86
C ASP A 184 -9.39 -31.97 -21.15
N VAL A 185 -8.21 -31.53 -20.71
CA VAL A 185 -7.66 -30.18 -20.93
C VAL A 185 -7.60 -29.84 -22.42
N LYS A 186 -7.27 -30.81 -23.29
CA LYS A 186 -7.16 -30.57 -24.73
C LYS A 186 -8.53 -30.36 -25.37
N GLN A 187 -9.55 -31.09 -24.91
CA GLN A 187 -10.91 -30.88 -25.38
C GLN A 187 -11.43 -29.51 -24.95
N SER A 188 -11.18 -29.08 -23.72
CA SER A 188 -11.59 -27.75 -23.23
C SER A 188 -10.93 -26.62 -24.03
N VAL A 189 -9.65 -26.76 -24.39
CA VAL A 189 -8.95 -25.78 -25.25
C VAL A 189 -9.55 -25.76 -26.66
N ARG A 190 -9.92 -26.91 -27.22
CA ARG A 190 -10.62 -26.97 -28.53
C ARG A 190 -12.00 -26.32 -28.46
N ASP A 191 -12.77 -26.61 -27.42
CA ASP A 191 -14.09 -26.01 -27.18
C ASP A 191 -13.99 -24.48 -27.08
N TYR A 192 -12.99 -23.99 -26.35
CA TYR A 192 -12.68 -22.57 -26.24
C TYR A 192 -12.47 -21.95 -27.62
N ARG A 193 -11.55 -22.53 -28.42
CA ARG A 193 -11.18 -22.06 -29.76
C ARG A 193 -12.30 -22.22 -30.80
N ALA A 194 -13.23 -23.14 -30.60
CA ALA A 194 -14.36 -23.36 -31.48
C ALA A 194 -15.38 -22.21 -31.44
N ASN A 195 -15.38 -21.39 -30.39
CA ASN A 195 -16.31 -20.28 -30.20
C ASN A 195 -15.58 -18.94 -30.06
N LYS A 196 -16.29 -17.85 -30.37
CA LYS A 196 -15.74 -16.49 -30.21
C LYS A 196 -15.68 -16.13 -28.71
N PRO A 197 -14.68 -15.37 -28.26
CA PRO A 197 -14.58 -14.91 -26.86
C PRO A 197 -15.84 -14.22 -26.32
N ILE A 198 -16.52 -13.41 -27.14
CA ILE A 198 -17.78 -12.74 -26.75
C ILE A 198 -18.90 -13.73 -26.40
N TRP A 199 -18.91 -14.91 -27.02
CA TRP A 199 -19.86 -15.98 -26.72
C TRP A 199 -19.62 -16.54 -25.32
N TRP A 200 -18.36 -16.74 -24.94
CA TRP A 200 -17.97 -17.18 -23.60
C TRP A 200 -18.29 -16.13 -22.54
N TYR A 201 -18.08 -14.85 -22.84
CA TYR A 201 -18.39 -13.75 -21.93
C TYR A 201 -19.90 -13.61 -21.64
N THR A 202 -20.74 -13.78 -22.67
CA THR A 202 -22.21 -13.64 -22.58
C THR A 202 -22.92 -14.90 -22.12
N ARG A 203 -22.20 -16.00 -21.84
CA ARG A 203 -22.78 -17.28 -21.46
C ARG A 203 -23.44 -17.28 -20.06
N GLY A 204 -23.25 -16.24 -19.26
CA GLY A 204 -23.79 -16.15 -17.89
C GLY A 204 -23.18 -17.16 -16.90
N ASN A 205 -22.09 -17.83 -17.29
CA ASN A 205 -21.36 -18.81 -16.48
C ASN A 205 -20.39 -18.15 -15.49
N SER A 206 -19.80 -18.97 -14.62
CA SER A 206 -18.75 -18.62 -13.66
C SER A 206 -17.57 -17.81 -14.25
N LEU A 207 -17.27 -17.92 -15.55
CA LEU A 207 -16.17 -17.18 -16.21
C LEU A 207 -16.40 -15.65 -16.21
N HIS A 208 -17.65 -15.22 -16.47
CA HIS A 208 -18.01 -13.80 -16.45
C HIS A 208 -17.93 -13.24 -15.03
N SER A 209 -18.51 -13.96 -14.05
CA SER A 209 -18.43 -13.57 -12.63
C SER A 209 -16.99 -13.50 -12.18
N MET A 210 -16.22 -14.56 -12.36
CA MET A 210 -14.82 -14.66 -11.96
C MET A 210 -13.97 -13.52 -12.52
N LEU A 211 -14.15 -13.17 -13.80
CA LEU A 211 -13.44 -12.04 -14.40
C LEU A 211 -13.84 -10.71 -13.77
N ASN A 212 -15.15 -10.44 -13.65
CA ASN A 212 -15.63 -9.16 -13.10
C ASN A 212 -15.32 -9.02 -11.60
N ASP A 213 -15.38 -10.11 -10.84
CA ASP A 213 -14.98 -10.16 -9.43
C ASP A 213 -13.49 -9.87 -9.28
N ALA A 214 -12.64 -10.50 -10.11
CA ALA A 214 -11.20 -10.27 -10.11
C ALA A 214 -10.84 -8.83 -10.50
N LEU A 215 -11.53 -8.24 -11.48
CA LEU A 215 -11.35 -6.84 -11.86
C LEU A 215 -11.82 -5.87 -10.76
N ARG A 216 -12.87 -6.22 -10.02
CA ARG A 216 -13.40 -5.43 -8.89
C ARG A 216 -12.41 -5.36 -7.73
N VAL A 217 -11.86 -6.50 -7.32
CA VAL A 217 -10.95 -6.57 -6.15
C VAL A 217 -9.47 -6.45 -6.54
N MET A 218 -9.16 -6.42 -7.84
CA MET A 218 -7.81 -6.53 -8.39
C MET A 218 -7.09 -7.79 -7.93
N ASP A 219 -7.74 -8.94 -8.08
CA ASP A 219 -7.14 -10.24 -7.79
C ASP A 219 -6.03 -10.53 -8.80
N GLY A 220 -4.79 -10.30 -8.41
CA GLY A 220 -3.62 -10.47 -9.27
C GLY A 220 -3.50 -11.89 -9.81
N ASP A 221 -3.79 -12.92 -9.01
CA ASP A 221 -3.62 -14.31 -9.45
C ASP A 221 -4.63 -14.66 -10.55
N VAL A 222 -5.90 -14.31 -10.32
CA VAL A 222 -6.96 -14.54 -11.30
C VAL A 222 -6.73 -13.71 -12.56
N LEU A 223 -6.37 -12.43 -12.43
CA LEU A 223 -6.12 -11.55 -13.57
C LEU A 223 -4.94 -12.01 -14.42
N VAL A 224 -3.81 -12.44 -13.82
CA VAL A 224 -2.67 -12.98 -14.57
C VAL A 224 -3.09 -14.25 -15.33
N ARG A 225 -3.83 -15.16 -14.70
CA ARG A 225 -4.27 -16.42 -15.32
C ARG A 225 -5.33 -16.21 -16.41
N MET A 226 -6.24 -15.25 -16.23
CA MET A 226 -7.28 -14.91 -17.20
C MET A 226 -6.81 -13.93 -18.28
N GLY A 227 -5.55 -13.49 -18.24
CA GLY A 227 -5.01 -12.51 -19.19
C GLY A 227 -5.22 -12.89 -20.66
N PHE A 228 -5.15 -14.19 -21.00
CA PHE A 228 -5.44 -14.66 -22.35
C PHE A 228 -6.89 -14.37 -22.77
N PHE A 229 -7.86 -14.64 -21.89
CA PHE A 229 -9.27 -14.47 -22.18
C PHE A 229 -9.63 -12.99 -22.29
N ILE A 230 -9.07 -12.17 -21.41
CA ILE A 230 -9.20 -10.72 -21.46
C ILE A 230 -8.71 -10.18 -22.82
N THR A 231 -7.53 -10.62 -23.24
CA THR A 231 -6.90 -10.19 -24.49
C THR A 231 -7.68 -10.66 -25.71
N ASP A 232 -8.07 -11.93 -25.73
CA ASP A 232 -8.90 -12.51 -26.79
C ASP A 232 -10.26 -11.81 -26.90
N LEU A 233 -10.91 -11.51 -25.77
CA LEU A 233 -12.17 -10.78 -25.74
C LEU A 233 -12.02 -9.36 -26.26
N HIS A 234 -10.96 -8.65 -25.86
CA HIS A 234 -10.69 -7.30 -26.36
C HIS A 234 -10.44 -7.30 -27.88
N ARG A 235 -9.56 -8.17 -28.37
CA ARG A 235 -9.27 -8.31 -29.81
C ARG A 235 -10.51 -8.72 -30.58
N ASN A 236 -11.36 -9.58 -30.01
CA ASN A 236 -12.61 -9.94 -30.63
C ASN A 236 -13.55 -8.72 -30.73
N ILE A 237 -13.71 -7.92 -29.67
CA ILE A 237 -14.51 -6.69 -29.72
C ILE A 237 -13.95 -5.72 -30.78
N GLU A 238 -12.64 -5.53 -30.85
CA GLU A 238 -11.97 -4.68 -31.85
C GLU A 238 -12.19 -5.17 -33.28
N GLN A 239 -12.04 -6.46 -33.54
CA GLN A 239 -12.35 -7.04 -34.84
C GLN A 239 -13.82 -6.79 -35.22
N LEU A 240 -14.75 -7.04 -34.30
CA LEU A 240 -16.18 -6.83 -34.57
C LEU A 240 -16.51 -5.36 -34.76
N HIS A 241 -15.86 -4.46 -34.02
CA HIS A 241 -15.99 -3.02 -34.18
C HIS A 241 -15.62 -2.61 -35.62
N ASN A 242 -14.46 -3.06 -36.09
CA ASN A 242 -13.99 -2.79 -37.44
C ASN A 242 -14.94 -3.36 -38.50
N GLU A 243 -15.44 -4.58 -38.33
CA GLU A 243 -16.42 -5.20 -39.23
C GLU A 243 -17.76 -4.43 -39.27
N GLN A 244 -18.21 -3.90 -38.14
CA GLN A 244 -19.56 -3.33 -37.99
C GLN A 244 -19.60 -1.84 -38.30
N PHE A 245 -18.54 -1.09 -37.97
CA PHE A 245 -18.56 0.37 -37.94
C PHE A 245 -17.45 1.04 -38.75
N VAL A 246 -16.37 0.34 -39.12
CA VAL A 246 -15.30 0.93 -39.94
C VAL A 246 -15.58 0.66 -41.42
N ASN A 247 -15.61 1.71 -42.24
CA ASN A 247 -15.94 1.64 -43.67
C ASN A 247 -17.32 1.03 -44.00
N THR A 248 -18.26 1.06 -43.05
CA THR A 248 -19.65 0.63 -43.24
C THR A 248 -20.61 1.83 -43.30
N PRO A 249 -21.86 1.67 -43.77
CA PRO A 249 -22.87 2.72 -43.68
C PRO A 249 -23.20 3.17 -42.24
N TRP A 250 -22.81 2.37 -41.23
CA TRP A 250 -23.01 2.67 -39.81
C TRP A 250 -21.87 3.53 -39.21
N SER A 251 -20.79 3.76 -39.96
CA SER A 251 -19.61 4.53 -39.54
C SER A 251 -19.89 5.95 -39.06
N SER A 252 -20.94 6.60 -39.57
CA SER A 252 -21.30 7.99 -39.25
C SER A 252 -22.63 8.12 -38.49
N ARG A 253 -23.25 7.00 -38.12
CA ARG A 253 -24.57 7.02 -37.48
C ARG A 253 -24.43 6.99 -35.96
N VAL A 254 -24.63 8.16 -35.35
CA VAL A 254 -24.74 8.29 -33.89
C VAL A 254 -25.96 7.48 -33.39
N PHE A 255 -25.77 6.76 -32.29
CA PHE A 255 -26.85 6.04 -31.61
C PHE A 255 -26.74 6.18 -30.09
N THR A 256 -27.80 5.77 -29.39
CA THR A 256 -27.87 5.86 -27.92
C THR A 256 -28.03 4.48 -27.32
N VAL A 257 -27.24 4.21 -26.29
CA VAL A 257 -27.36 3.02 -25.45
C VAL A 257 -27.58 3.41 -24.00
N TYR A 258 -28.10 2.47 -23.23
CA TYR A 258 -28.54 2.67 -21.86
C TYR A 258 -27.92 1.63 -20.96
N ARG A 259 -27.65 2.03 -19.71
CA ARG A 259 -27.25 1.11 -18.65
C ARG A 259 -27.87 1.54 -17.33
N GLY A 260 -28.60 0.64 -16.69
CA GLY A 260 -29.11 0.84 -15.34
C GLY A 260 -28.31 0.03 -14.32
N GLN A 261 -27.96 0.67 -13.21
CA GLN A 261 -27.29 0.02 -12.07
C GLN A 261 -27.46 0.83 -10.78
N GLY A 262 -27.15 0.22 -9.64
CA GLY A 262 -26.95 0.95 -8.39
C GLY A 262 -25.52 1.50 -8.27
N LEU A 263 -25.37 2.65 -7.61
CA LEU A 263 -24.08 3.19 -7.17
C LEU A 263 -24.06 3.42 -5.66
N PRO A 264 -22.98 3.09 -4.95
CA PRO A 264 -22.77 3.49 -3.57
C PRO A 264 -22.84 5.02 -3.42
N HIS A 265 -23.26 5.48 -2.25
CA HIS A 265 -23.35 6.92 -1.96
C HIS A 265 -22.00 7.66 -2.11
N THR A 266 -20.88 6.96 -1.89
CA THR A 266 -19.52 7.48 -2.10
C THR A 266 -19.28 7.80 -3.58
N ASP A 267 -19.50 6.83 -4.45
CA ASP A 267 -19.25 6.91 -5.88
C ASP A 267 -20.23 7.88 -6.53
N PHE A 268 -21.46 7.92 -6.05
CA PHE A 268 -22.45 8.91 -6.48
C PHE A 268 -22.00 10.35 -6.14
N ARG A 269 -21.42 10.57 -4.96
CA ARG A 269 -20.88 11.89 -4.59
C ARG A 269 -19.72 12.28 -5.49
N GLU A 270 -18.85 11.34 -5.85
CA GLU A 270 -17.73 11.56 -6.76
C GLU A 270 -18.20 11.86 -8.18
N LEU A 271 -19.15 11.07 -8.71
CA LEU A 271 -19.81 11.31 -9.99
C LEU A 271 -20.40 12.73 -10.05
N ARG A 272 -21.12 13.15 -9.00
CA ARG A 272 -21.71 14.48 -8.91
C ARG A 272 -20.67 15.61 -8.92
N ASN A 273 -19.51 15.38 -8.29
CA ASN A 273 -18.41 16.35 -8.25
C ASN A 273 -17.57 16.36 -9.53
N THR A 274 -17.80 15.42 -10.44
CA THR A 274 -16.99 15.18 -11.65
C THR A 274 -17.78 15.47 -12.94
N ILE A 275 -18.88 16.22 -12.84
CA ILE A 275 -19.61 16.70 -14.03
C ILE A 275 -18.68 17.55 -14.90
N GLY A 276 -18.65 17.28 -16.20
CA GLY A 276 -17.68 17.84 -17.17
C GLY A 276 -16.37 17.03 -17.27
N GLY A 277 -16.07 16.19 -16.29
CA GLY A 277 -14.89 15.33 -16.25
C GLY A 277 -15.02 14.02 -17.02
N LEU A 278 -14.05 13.14 -16.81
CA LEU A 278 -13.96 11.80 -17.38
C LEU A 278 -14.41 10.75 -16.36
N MET A 279 -14.98 9.66 -16.85
CA MET A 279 -15.25 8.45 -16.08
C MET A 279 -14.86 7.21 -16.87
N SER A 280 -14.50 6.13 -16.19
CA SER A 280 -14.27 4.84 -16.83
C SER A 280 -14.85 3.72 -15.98
N PHE A 281 -15.44 2.73 -16.64
CA PHE A 281 -15.82 1.48 -15.99
C PHE A 281 -14.60 0.56 -15.99
N ASN A 282 -14.22 0.07 -14.81
CA ASN A 282 -13.02 -0.75 -14.65
C ASN A 282 -13.30 -2.23 -15.01
N SER A 283 -14.16 -2.47 -15.99
CA SER A 283 -14.52 -3.79 -16.51
C SER A 283 -14.99 -3.70 -17.96
N PHE A 284 -15.27 -4.85 -18.58
CA PHE A 284 -16.05 -4.87 -19.81
C PHE A 284 -17.45 -4.32 -19.51
N PHE A 285 -17.94 -3.43 -20.37
CA PHE A 285 -19.11 -2.62 -20.07
C PHE A 285 -20.25 -2.97 -21.03
N SER A 286 -21.22 -3.72 -20.51
CA SER A 286 -22.41 -4.16 -21.22
C SER A 286 -23.51 -3.11 -21.12
N THR A 287 -24.18 -2.82 -22.23
CA THR A 287 -25.25 -1.83 -22.35
C THR A 287 -26.37 -2.34 -23.25
N SER A 288 -27.55 -1.74 -23.15
CA SER A 288 -28.70 -2.09 -23.99
C SER A 288 -29.12 -0.92 -24.88
N MET A 289 -29.53 -1.19 -26.12
CA MET A 289 -30.22 -0.20 -26.96
C MET A 289 -31.65 0.10 -26.46
N GLN A 290 -32.19 -0.71 -25.54
CA GLN A 290 -33.53 -0.55 -25.00
C GLN A 290 -33.50 0.18 -23.65
N ARG A 291 -34.11 1.37 -23.61
CA ARG A 291 -34.15 2.20 -22.40
C ARG A 291 -34.89 1.51 -21.26
N ASP A 292 -36.02 0.86 -21.53
CA ASP A 292 -36.90 0.30 -20.50
C ASP A 292 -36.23 -0.84 -19.73
N VAL A 293 -35.47 -1.69 -20.43
CA VAL A 293 -34.67 -2.76 -19.81
C VAL A 293 -33.66 -2.18 -18.83
N SER A 294 -32.93 -1.16 -19.25
CA SER A 294 -31.95 -0.49 -18.36
C SER A 294 -32.64 0.25 -17.22
N PHE A 295 -33.75 0.91 -17.48
CA PHE A 295 -34.50 1.64 -16.46
C PHE A 295 -35.03 0.70 -15.35
N SER A 296 -35.49 -0.51 -15.68
CA SER A 296 -35.90 -1.48 -14.65
C SER A 296 -34.76 -1.88 -13.72
N TYR A 297 -33.54 -2.04 -14.24
CA TYR A 297 -32.37 -2.32 -13.40
C TYR A 297 -32.02 -1.13 -12.49
N ALA A 298 -32.03 0.10 -13.02
CA ALA A 298 -31.78 1.30 -12.22
C ALA A 298 -32.82 1.46 -11.10
N LYS A 299 -34.10 1.23 -11.43
CA LYS A 299 -35.21 1.33 -10.47
C LYS A 299 -35.12 0.27 -9.38
N SER A 300 -34.88 -1.00 -9.75
CA SER A 300 -34.75 -2.09 -8.77
C SER A 300 -33.61 -1.87 -7.77
N ASN A 301 -32.55 -1.15 -8.17
CA ASN A 301 -31.45 -0.81 -7.26
C ASN A 301 -31.72 0.43 -6.41
N ALA A 302 -32.62 1.32 -6.83
CA ALA A 302 -33.03 2.49 -6.05
C ALA A 302 -33.83 2.11 -4.78
N ASP A 303 -34.39 0.90 -4.76
CA ASP A 303 -35.09 0.33 -3.60
C ASP A 303 -34.09 -0.11 -2.49
N ASN A 304 -32.79 -0.20 -2.79
CA ASN A 304 -31.75 -0.53 -1.81
C ASN A 304 -31.23 0.74 -1.11
N PRO A 305 -31.35 0.88 0.23
CA PRO A 305 -30.95 2.10 0.94
C PRO A 305 -29.44 2.40 0.86
N LYS A 306 -28.61 1.39 0.57
CA LYS A 306 -27.15 1.54 0.43
C LYS A 306 -26.74 2.10 -0.94
N LEU A 307 -27.66 2.17 -1.90
CA LEU A 307 -27.38 2.53 -3.29
C LEU A 307 -28.24 3.71 -3.76
N VAL A 308 -27.75 4.36 -4.81
CA VAL A 308 -28.48 5.32 -5.64
C VAL A 308 -28.70 4.66 -6.99
N GLY A 309 -29.95 4.61 -7.46
CA GLY A 309 -30.27 4.06 -8.78
C GLY A 309 -29.84 5.04 -9.87
N ILE A 310 -29.02 4.57 -10.82
CA ILE A 310 -28.52 5.38 -11.94
C ILE A 310 -28.92 4.75 -13.26
N LEU A 311 -29.52 5.57 -14.13
CA LEU A 311 -29.67 5.30 -15.55
C LEU A 311 -28.64 6.13 -16.32
N PHE A 312 -27.61 5.47 -16.83
CA PHE A 312 -26.69 6.08 -17.80
C PHE A 312 -27.35 6.11 -19.17
N VAL A 313 -27.34 7.28 -19.79
CA VAL A 313 -27.75 7.51 -21.17
C VAL A 313 -26.50 7.89 -21.95
N ILE A 314 -26.14 7.05 -22.92
CA ILE A 314 -24.80 7.05 -23.50
C ILE A 314 -24.92 7.37 -24.99
N GLN A 315 -24.36 8.50 -25.41
CA GLN A 315 -24.23 8.83 -26.82
C GLN A 315 -22.96 8.21 -27.40
N VAL A 316 -23.12 7.42 -28.45
CA VAL A 316 -22.05 6.71 -29.13
C VAL A 316 -21.94 7.24 -30.56
N ASP A 317 -20.82 7.87 -30.86
CA ASP A 317 -20.42 8.24 -32.20
C ASP A 317 -19.26 7.35 -32.66
N PRO A 318 -19.49 6.39 -33.57
CA PRO A 318 -18.45 5.50 -34.07
C PRO A 318 -17.32 6.22 -34.83
N SER A 319 -17.54 7.45 -35.31
CA SER A 319 -16.57 8.17 -36.15
C SER A 319 -15.51 8.94 -35.38
N GLN A 320 -15.70 9.17 -34.08
CA GLN A 320 -14.90 10.13 -33.31
C GLN A 320 -14.04 9.54 -32.19
N SER A 321 -14.11 8.22 -31.98
CA SER A 321 -13.35 7.52 -30.94
C SER A 321 -12.77 6.23 -31.49
N THR A 322 -11.49 5.98 -31.20
CA THR A 322 -10.82 4.70 -31.46
C THR A 322 -11.23 3.60 -30.48
N THR A 323 -12.09 3.89 -29.50
CA THR A 323 -12.44 2.93 -28.46
C THR A 323 -13.28 1.78 -29.02
N PRO A 324 -12.82 0.53 -28.92
CA PRO A 324 -13.56 -0.60 -29.46
C PRO A 324 -14.84 -0.91 -28.69
N PHE A 325 -15.92 -1.15 -29.44
CA PHE A 325 -17.19 -1.70 -28.96
C PHE A 325 -17.84 -2.55 -30.05
N ALA A 326 -18.68 -3.50 -29.65
CA ALA A 326 -19.33 -4.43 -30.58
C ALA A 326 -20.81 -4.59 -30.25
N LEU A 327 -21.64 -4.65 -31.31
CA LEU A 327 -23.00 -5.16 -31.21
C LEU A 327 -22.92 -6.69 -31.02
N VAL A 328 -23.45 -7.18 -29.90
CA VAL A 328 -23.45 -8.60 -29.56
C VAL A 328 -24.39 -9.36 -30.49
N GLY A 329 -25.66 -8.95 -30.56
CA GLY A 329 -26.67 -9.52 -31.45
C GLY A 329 -26.71 -11.06 -31.41
N ASN A 330 -26.68 -11.72 -32.57
CA ASN A 330 -26.69 -13.20 -32.67
C ASN A 330 -25.34 -13.86 -32.40
N ARG A 331 -24.32 -13.10 -31.96
CA ARG A 331 -22.96 -13.62 -31.72
C ARG A 331 -22.75 -14.04 -30.25
N GLY A 332 -23.60 -13.55 -29.35
CA GLY A 332 -23.62 -13.95 -27.94
C GLY A 332 -24.37 -15.27 -27.73
N ARG A 333 -24.36 -15.78 -26.48
CA ARG A 333 -25.07 -17.02 -26.13
C ARG A 333 -26.59 -16.88 -26.22
N PHE A 334 -27.11 -15.71 -25.86
CA PHE A 334 -28.52 -15.35 -25.92
C PHE A 334 -28.81 -14.70 -27.27
N LEU A 335 -29.49 -15.44 -28.14
CA LEU A 335 -29.90 -14.97 -29.45
C LEU A 335 -31.09 -14.03 -29.26
N GLN A 336 -30.98 -12.76 -29.71
CA GLN A 336 -31.99 -11.67 -29.69
C GLN A 336 -31.75 -10.50 -28.72
N GLU A 337 -30.62 -10.42 -28.01
CA GLU A 337 -30.33 -9.23 -27.20
C GLU A 337 -29.74 -8.08 -28.03
N ASN A 338 -30.36 -6.89 -27.96
CA ASN A 338 -29.82 -5.65 -28.52
C ASN A 338 -28.78 -5.04 -27.57
N GLU A 339 -27.75 -5.83 -27.26
CA GLU A 339 -26.66 -5.49 -26.37
C GLU A 339 -25.48 -4.87 -27.15
N VAL A 340 -24.88 -3.83 -26.57
CA VAL A 340 -23.59 -3.29 -27.00
C VAL A 340 -22.59 -3.52 -25.89
N LEU A 341 -21.54 -4.26 -26.21
CA LEU A 341 -20.43 -4.55 -25.31
C LEU A 341 -19.25 -3.64 -25.66
N PHE A 342 -18.86 -2.82 -24.71
CA PHE A 342 -17.67 -1.99 -24.80
C PHE A 342 -16.46 -2.76 -24.28
N SER A 343 -15.33 -2.54 -24.92
CA SER A 343 -14.06 -3.01 -24.42
C SER A 343 -13.75 -2.41 -23.04
N MET A 344 -12.93 -3.10 -22.26
CA MET A 344 -12.50 -2.57 -20.97
C MET A 344 -11.86 -1.19 -21.11
N HIS A 345 -12.02 -0.38 -20.06
CA HIS A 345 -11.32 0.90 -19.91
C HIS A 345 -11.78 1.96 -20.92
N THR A 346 -12.99 1.77 -21.45
CA THR A 346 -13.69 2.81 -22.19
C THR A 346 -13.86 4.03 -21.29
N VAL A 347 -13.44 5.18 -21.81
CA VAL A 347 -13.55 6.46 -21.10
C VAL A 347 -14.74 7.23 -21.65
N PHE A 348 -15.57 7.71 -20.75
CA PHE A 348 -16.73 8.54 -21.07
C PHE A 348 -16.57 9.94 -20.49
N ARG A 349 -17.04 10.93 -21.24
CA ARG A 349 -17.19 12.32 -20.77
C ARG A 349 -18.55 12.45 -20.07
N ILE A 350 -18.56 12.98 -18.84
CA ILE A 350 -19.78 13.22 -18.07
C ILE A 350 -20.35 14.58 -18.44
N HIS A 351 -21.61 14.65 -18.90
CA HIS A 351 -22.21 15.92 -19.34
C HIS A 351 -23.10 16.55 -18.27
N HIS A 352 -24.21 15.91 -17.96
CA HIS A 352 -25.18 16.44 -17.01
C HIS A 352 -26.01 15.33 -16.38
N MET A 353 -26.56 15.62 -15.21
CA MET A 353 -27.34 14.68 -14.41
C MET A 353 -28.67 15.33 -14.02
N LYS A 354 -29.75 14.55 -14.06
CA LYS A 354 -31.09 14.97 -13.63
C LYS A 354 -31.77 13.89 -12.79
N VAL A 355 -32.68 14.30 -11.92
CA VAL A 355 -33.53 13.38 -11.13
C VAL A 355 -34.71 12.92 -11.99
N ILE A 356 -35.05 11.63 -11.95
CA ILE A 356 -36.14 11.05 -12.76
C ILE A 356 -37.22 10.32 -11.94
N GLY A 357 -37.15 10.36 -10.61
CA GLY A 357 -38.13 9.74 -9.70
C GLY A 357 -38.62 10.67 -8.59
N ILE A 358 -39.73 10.28 -7.93
CA ILE A 358 -40.39 11.07 -6.85
C ILE A 358 -39.52 11.10 -5.58
N ASP A 359 -38.77 10.02 -5.31
CA ASP A 359 -38.10 9.80 -4.02
C ASP A 359 -36.64 10.30 -3.97
N ARG A 360 -36.19 11.06 -4.98
CA ARG A 360 -34.80 11.56 -5.16
C ARG A 360 -33.70 10.48 -5.13
N SER A 361 -34.03 9.19 -5.19
CA SER A 361 -33.09 8.06 -5.20
C SER A 361 -32.71 7.57 -6.60
N LEU A 362 -33.31 8.14 -7.65
CA LEU A 362 -33.14 7.71 -9.05
C LEU A 362 -32.70 8.86 -9.96
N TYR A 363 -31.57 8.70 -10.63
CA TYR A 363 -30.95 9.72 -11.49
C TYR A 363 -30.72 9.23 -12.91
N GLU A 364 -30.88 10.13 -13.87
CA GLU A 364 -30.42 9.96 -15.24
C GLU A 364 -29.13 10.76 -15.44
N VAL A 365 -28.10 10.11 -15.99
CA VAL A 365 -26.78 10.70 -16.20
C VAL A 365 -26.43 10.57 -17.68
N ASN A 366 -26.27 11.71 -18.35
CA ASN A 366 -25.89 11.77 -19.75
C ASN A 366 -24.36 11.74 -19.87
N ILE A 367 -23.86 10.76 -20.62
CA ILE A 367 -22.44 10.59 -20.90
C ILE A 367 -22.22 10.34 -22.40
N SER A 368 -21.03 10.65 -22.90
CA SER A 368 -20.65 10.32 -24.28
C SER A 368 -19.31 9.62 -24.32
N LEU A 369 -19.10 8.82 -25.36
CA LEU A 369 -17.78 8.25 -25.62
C LEU A 369 -16.75 9.38 -25.81
N THR A 370 -15.58 9.26 -25.17
CA THR A 370 -14.55 10.30 -25.24
C THR A 370 -13.85 10.28 -26.59
N LEU A 371 -13.55 11.47 -27.11
CA LEU A 371 -12.93 11.65 -28.42
C LEU A 371 -11.42 11.41 -28.35
N ASP A 372 -10.82 10.96 -29.45
CA ASP A 372 -9.35 10.82 -29.49
C ASP A 372 -8.62 12.17 -29.46
N SER A 373 -9.32 13.24 -29.84
CA SER A 373 -8.83 14.63 -29.80
C SER A 373 -8.96 15.28 -28.41
N ASP A 374 -9.50 14.55 -27.44
CA ASP A 374 -9.70 15.06 -26.08
C ASP A 374 -8.36 15.35 -25.40
N GLU A 375 -8.08 16.64 -25.18
CA GLU A 375 -6.81 17.11 -24.63
C GLU A 375 -6.56 16.57 -23.22
N GLU A 376 -7.64 16.39 -22.43
CA GLU A 376 -7.53 15.91 -21.06
C GLU A 376 -7.14 14.42 -21.03
N LEU A 377 -7.81 13.60 -21.84
CA LEU A 377 -7.48 12.17 -21.97
C LEU A 377 -6.07 11.96 -22.52
N ARG A 378 -5.64 12.75 -23.51
CA ARG A 378 -4.30 12.66 -24.10
C ARG A 378 -3.20 13.01 -23.09
N THR A 379 -3.35 14.12 -22.37
CA THR A 379 -2.39 14.55 -21.35
C THR A 379 -2.22 13.50 -20.27
N LEU A 380 -3.34 12.93 -19.81
CA LEU A 380 -3.35 11.84 -18.86
C LEU A 380 -2.57 10.65 -19.41
N THR A 381 -2.96 10.13 -20.59
CA THR A 381 -2.31 8.98 -21.24
C THR A 381 -0.79 9.17 -21.45
N ASP A 382 -0.34 10.38 -21.80
CA ASP A 382 1.09 10.68 -21.97
C ASP A 382 1.86 10.72 -20.64
N HIS A 383 1.21 11.17 -19.56
CA HIS A 383 1.76 11.10 -18.20
C HIS A 383 1.86 9.63 -17.74
N ILE A 384 0.77 8.88 -17.89
CA ILE A 384 0.67 7.44 -17.64
C ILE A 384 1.84 6.67 -18.28
N ARG A 385 2.09 6.94 -19.57
CA ARG A 385 3.15 6.28 -20.33
C ARG A 385 4.54 6.66 -19.84
N ARG A 386 4.74 7.89 -19.37
CA ARG A 386 6.04 8.33 -18.83
C ARG A 386 6.38 7.64 -17.51
N GLU A 387 5.42 7.56 -16.58
CA GLU A 387 5.59 6.87 -15.29
C GLU A 387 5.79 5.35 -15.45
N SER A 388 5.14 4.75 -16.47
CA SER A 388 5.21 3.32 -16.73
C SER A 388 6.32 2.89 -17.71
N ARG A 389 7.17 3.81 -18.20
CA ARG A 389 8.29 3.55 -19.11
C ARG A 389 9.47 2.90 -18.36
N LEU A 390 9.26 1.70 -17.87
CA LEU A 390 10.32 0.83 -17.39
C LEU A 390 10.26 -0.43 -18.24
N GLY A 391 11.38 -0.77 -18.90
CA GLY A 391 11.46 -1.92 -19.80
C GLY A 391 11.06 -3.22 -19.11
N GLY A 392 10.27 -4.07 -19.79
CA GLY A 392 9.81 -5.36 -19.28
C GLY A 392 8.47 -5.80 -19.87
N LYS A 393 8.16 -7.10 -19.75
CA LYS A 393 6.86 -7.70 -20.13
C LYS A 393 5.72 -7.03 -19.35
N GLY A 394 4.51 -7.00 -19.92
CA GLY A 394 3.38 -6.25 -19.40
C GLY A 394 3.14 -6.36 -17.88
N TRP A 395 3.01 -7.58 -17.35
CA TRP A 395 2.76 -7.81 -15.92
C TRP A 395 3.87 -7.29 -14.99
N MET A 396 5.12 -7.27 -15.46
CA MET A 396 6.25 -6.72 -14.71
C MET A 396 6.04 -5.23 -14.43
N ARG A 397 5.61 -4.48 -15.46
CA ARG A 397 5.31 -3.03 -15.38
C ARG A 397 4.15 -2.76 -14.43
N LEU A 398 3.11 -3.59 -14.44
CA LEU A 398 1.97 -3.44 -13.54
C LEU A 398 2.38 -3.61 -12.07
N GLY A 399 3.18 -4.64 -11.76
CA GLY A 399 3.72 -4.81 -10.41
C GLY A 399 4.56 -3.61 -9.95
N GLN A 400 5.33 -2.99 -10.85
CA GLN A 400 6.15 -1.82 -10.52
C GLN A 400 5.30 -0.60 -10.19
N LEU A 401 4.25 -0.35 -10.97
CA LEU A 401 3.28 0.71 -10.69
C LEU A 401 2.57 0.49 -9.35
N LEU A 402 2.21 -0.75 -9.03
CA LEU A 402 1.56 -1.07 -7.75
C LEU A 402 2.48 -0.78 -6.56
N ILE A 403 3.79 -1.00 -6.71
CA ILE A 403 4.77 -0.58 -5.70
C ILE A 403 4.77 0.95 -5.55
N GLN A 404 4.83 1.70 -6.66
CA GLN A 404 4.83 3.17 -6.64
C GLN A 404 3.58 3.76 -6.00
N LEU A 405 2.45 3.06 -6.07
CA LEU A 405 1.17 3.50 -5.51
C LEU A 405 0.93 2.95 -4.09
N GLY A 406 1.93 2.33 -3.46
CA GLY A 406 1.86 1.78 -2.11
C GLY A 406 1.04 0.48 -1.98
N GLN A 407 0.64 -0.15 -3.09
CA GLN A 407 -0.14 -1.40 -3.12
C GLN A 407 0.76 -2.64 -3.10
N HIS A 408 1.63 -2.73 -2.10
CA HIS A 408 2.69 -3.76 -2.00
C HIS A 408 2.15 -5.20 -2.01
N ASN A 409 1.03 -5.47 -1.34
CA ASN A 409 0.43 -6.81 -1.30
C ASN A 409 -0.06 -7.27 -2.69
N LYS A 410 -0.66 -6.35 -3.46
CA LYS A 410 -1.12 -6.63 -4.82
C LYS A 410 0.06 -6.81 -5.78
N ALA A 411 1.10 -5.97 -5.64
CA ALA A 411 2.34 -6.14 -6.40
C ALA A 411 2.98 -7.51 -6.14
N LYS A 412 3.07 -7.92 -4.86
CA LYS A 412 3.57 -9.24 -4.47
C LYS A 412 2.79 -10.37 -5.13
N ALA A 413 1.46 -10.33 -5.04
CA ALA A 413 0.60 -11.37 -5.61
C ALA A 413 0.86 -11.55 -7.11
N ILE A 414 0.99 -10.46 -7.86
CA ILE A 414 1.36 -10.52 -9.29
C ILE A 414 2.71 -11.20 -9.48
N TYR A 415 3.74 -10.79 -8.74
CA TYR A 415 5.08 -11.35 -8.90
C TYR A 415 5.19 -12.82 -8.48
N ASP A 416 4.50 -13.23 -7.41
CA ASP A 416 4.43 -14.64 -6.98
C ASP A 416 3.75 -15.50 -8.06
N THR A 417 2.65 -15.00 -8.65
CA THR A 417 1.98 -15.71 -9.75
C THR A 417 2.86 -15.78 -11.00
N LEU A 418 3.59 -14.72 -11.35
CA LEU A 418 4.54 -14.73 -12.46
C LEU A 418 5.69 -15.72 -12.21
N LEU A 419 6.23 -15.76 -10.99
CA LEU A 419 7.30 -16.69 -10.62
C LEU A 419 6.86 -18.14 -10.79
N ASN A 420 5.62 -18.46 -10.40
CA ASN A 420 5.02 -19.79 -10.56
C ASN A 420 4.66 -20.14 -12.03
N GLN A 421 4.70 -19.15 -12.93
CA GLN A 421 4.36 -19.33 -14.35
C GLN A 421 5.56 -19.36 -15.28
N THR A 422 6.65 -18.70 -14.91
CA THR A 422 7.86 -18.72 -15.71
C THR A 422 8.62 -20.05 -15.60
N SER A 423 9.35 -20.37 -16.65
CA SER A 423 10.38 -21.41 -16.68
C SER A 423 11.67 -20.88 -17.32
N ASP A 424 11.78 -19.55 -17.44
CA ASP A 424 12.88 -18.83 -18.05
C ASP A 424 13.73 -18.19 -16.95
N ASP A 425 14.98 -18.62 -16.83
CA ASP A 425 15.97 -18.11 -15.87
C ASP A 425 16.05 -16.57 -15.90
N SER A 426 15.91 -15.93 -17.09
CA SER A 426 16.00 -14.47 -17.22
C SER A 426 14.79 -13.73 -16.66
N ASP A 427 13.59 -14.30 -16.78
CA ASP A 427 12.39 -13.74 -16.14
C ASP A 427 12.47 -13.95 -14.61
N GLU A 428 12.96 -15.11 -14.15
CA GLU A 428 13.14 -15.39 -12.73
C GLU A 428 14.06 -14.37 -12.05
N GLU A 429 15.18 -14.02 -12.70
CA GLU A 429 16.13 -12.99 -12.25
C GLU A 429 15.42 -11.67 -11.91
N LEU A 430 14.59 -11.18 -12.84
CA LEU A 430 13.86 -9.91 -12.70
C LEU A 430 12.71 -10.01 -11.70
N ILE A 431 11.99 -11.14 -11.66
CA ILE A 431 10.89 -11.33 -10.71
C ILE A 431 11.43 -11.38 -9.27
N TYR A 432 12.51 -12.12 -9.01
CA TYR A 432 13.15 -12.12 -7.70
C TYR A 432 13.65 -10.73 -7.31
N HIS A 433 14.21 -9.98 -8.25
CA HIS A 433 14.59 -8.59 -8.01
C HIS A 433 13.41 -7.72 -7.56
N GLN A 434 12.26 -7.82 -8.24
CA GLN A 434 11.08 -7.05 -7.87
C GLN A 434 10.45 -7.54 -6.57
N LEU A 435 10.41 -8.84 -6.30
CA LEU A 435 9.96 -9.38 -5.01
C LEU A 435 10.82 -8.86 -3.86
N GLY A 436 12.15 -8.81 -4.05
CA GLY A 436 13.06 -8.18 -3.10
C GLY A 436 12.67 -6.73 -2.79
N ARG A 437 12.33 -5.96 -3.82
CA ARG A 437 11.86 -4.57 -3.67
C ARG A 437 10.52 -4.49 -2.93
N VAL A 438 9.55 -5.32 -3.26
CA VAL A 438 8.27 -5.36 -2.54
C VAL A 438 8.50 -5.67 -1.06
N ARG A 439 9.35 -6.63 -0.73
CA ARG A 439 9.63 -6.99 0.67
C ARG A 439 10.38 -5.90 1.41
N TYR A 440 11.26 -5.18 0.72
CA TYR A 440 11.93 -4.00 1.26
C TYR A 440 10.93 -2.90 1.65
N GLU A 441 10.03 -2.53 0.73
CA GLU A 441 8.98 -1.52 0.99
C GLU A 441 7.95 -1.97 2.05
N GLN A 442 7.82 -3.28 2.26
CA GLN A 442 7.03 -3.87 3.35
C GLN A 442 7.78 -3.91 4.69
N GLY A 443 9.04 -3.47 4.75
CA GLY A 443 9.88 -3.53 5.96
C GLY A 443 10.31 -4.96 6.35
N LEU A 444 10.13 -5.94 5.45
CA LEU A 444 10.50 -7.35 5.64
C LEU A 444 11.93 -7.58 5.13
N PHE A 445 12.90 -6.98 5.81
CA PHE A 445 14.28 -6.87 5.32
C PHE A 445 14.98 -8.22 5.11
N GLN A 446 14.75 -9.19 6.00
CA GLN A 446 15.36 -10.52 5.85
C GLN A 446 14.86 -11.24 4.60
N GLU A 447 13.55 -11.18 4.32
CA GLU A 447 12.98 -11.72 3.08
C GLU A 447 13.51 -10.96 1.85
N ALA A 448 13.63 -9.64 1.93
CA ALA A 448 14.19 -8.82 0.85
C ALA A 448 15.62 -9.27 0.48
N ILE A 449 16.50 -9.49 1.47
CA ILE A 449 17.85 -10.01 1.23
C ILE A 449 17.79 -11.39 0.55
N THR A 450 16.92 -12.29 0.99
CA THR A 450 16.84 -13.62 0.38
C THR A 450 16.46 -13.56 -1.09
N PHE A 451 15.51 -12.69 -1.46
CA PHE A 451 15.10 -12.51 -2.86
C PHE A 451 16.18 -11.83 -3.69
N TYR A 452 16.81 -10.77 -3.16
CA TYR A 452 17.93 -10.12 -3.87
C TYR A 452 19.13 -11.05 -4.03
N ALA A 453 19.43 -11.90 -3.05
CA ALA A 453 20.50 -12.89 -3.15
C ALA A 453 20.20 -13.95 -4.22
N LYS A 454 18.95 -14.44 -4.32
CA LYS A 454 18.54 -15.35 -5.41
C LYS A 454 18.70 -14.70 -6.78
N SER A 455 18.25 -13.46 -6.91
CA SER A 455 18.40 -12.67 -8.14
C SER A 455 19.89 -12.49 -8.50
N LEU A 456 20.73 -12.15 -7.53
CA LEU A 456 22.18 -11.99 -7.71
C LEU A 456 22.86 -13.28 -8.20
N VAL A 457 22.56 -14.43 -7.60
CA VAL A 457 23.15 -15.72 -8.00
C VAL A 457 22.83 -16.05 -9.45
N LEU A 458 21.60 -15.78 -9.89
CA LEU A 458 21.21 -15.98 -11.29
C LEU A 458 21.93 -14.98 -12.20
N PHE A 459 22.02 -13.70 -11.82
CA PHE A 459 22.78 -12.71 -12.60
C PHE A 459 24.27 -13.04 -12.72
N GLU A 460 24.92 -13.56 -11.67
CA GLU A 460 26.32 -13.98 -11.70
C GLU A 460 26.55 -15.20 -12.61
N LYS A 461 25.53 -16.05 -12.81
CA LYS A 461 25.56 -17.18 -13.76
C LYS A 461 25.36 -16.71 -15.20
N SER A 462 24.47 -15.75 -15.43
CA SER A 462 24.05 -15.30 -16.77
C SER A 462 24.95 -14.20 -17.36
N PHE A 463 25.60 -13.39 -16.52
CA PHE A 463 26.35 -12.21 -16.96
C PHE A 463 27.82 -12.21 -16.53
N PRO A 464 28.70 -11.47 -17.24
CA PRO A 464 30.07 -11.23 -16.80
C PRO A 464 30.14 -10.50 -15.45
N VAL A 465 31.23 -10.69 -14.69
CA VAL A 465 31.43 -10.15 -13.33
C VAL A 465 31.19 -8.63 -13.22
N ASN A 466 31.49 -7.87 -14.28
CA ASN A 466 31.34 -6.41 -14.29
C ASN A 466 30.01 -5.92 -14.91
N HIS A 467 28.99 -6.78 -14.99
CA HIS A 467 27.72 -6.42 -15.60
C HIS A 467 26.88 -5.48 -14.72
N PRO A 468 26.21 -4.45 -15.29
CA PRO A 468 25.42 -3.48 -14.54
C PRO A 468 24.34 -4.10 -13.63
N ASN A 469 23.69 -5.19 -14.04
CA ASN A 469 22.67 -5.85 -13.22
C ASN A 469 23.22 -6.46 -11.91
N ILE A 470 24.48 -6.93 -11.93
CA ILE A 470 25.17 -7.41 -10.73
C ILE A 470 25.42 -6.24 -9.79
N ALA A 471 25.88 -5.10 -10.32
CA ALA A 471 26.05 -3.87 -9.54
C ALA A 471 24.72 -3.40 -8.92
N THR A 472 23.62 -3.38 -9.68
CA THR A 472 22.29 -3.03 -9.14
C THR A 472 21.87 -3.97 -8.02
N SER A 473 22.14 -5.27 -8.15
CA SER A 473 21.81 -6.26 -7.12
C SER A 473 22.64 -6.06 -5.84
N TYR A 474 23.94 -5.82 -5.95
CA TYR A 474 24.77 -5.45 -4.80
C TYR A 474 24.28 -4.15 -4.16
N SER A 475 23.92 -3.13 -4.94
CA SER A 475 23.40 -1.87 -4.41
C SER A 475 22.12 -2.07 -3.60
N ASN A 476 21.21 -2.92 -4.08
CA ASN A 476 19.97 -3.20 -3.37
C ASN A 476 20.21 -4.00 -2.08
N ILE A 477 21.11 -4.98 -2.11
CA ILE A 477 21.52 -5.70 -0.90
C ILE A 477 22.15 -4.73 0.11
N GLY A 478 23.01 -3.81 -0.35
CA GLY A 478 23.59 -2.75 0.47
C GLY A 478 22.52 -1.85 1.11
N LEU A 479 21.47 -1.49 0.36
CA LEU A 479 20.33 -0.71 0.86
C LEU A 479 19.58 -1.42 1.98
N VAL A 480 19.35 -2.73 1.84
CA VAL A 480 18.70 -3.51 2.89
C VAL A 480 19.58 -3.57 4.15
N TYR A 481 20.88 -3.83 4.01
CA TYR A 481 21.79 -3.85 5.17
C TYR A 481 21.89 -2.47 5.85
N ASN A 482 21.88 -1.39 5.09
CA ASN A 482 21.83 -0.03 5.64
C ASN A 482 20.56 0.17 6.47
N SER A 483 19.41 -0.27 5.95
CA SER A 483 18.11 -0.18 6.64
C SER A 483 18.00 -1.12 7.85
N MET A 484 18.82 -2.18 7.89
CA MET A 484 18.98 -3.07 9.05
C MET A 484 20.05 -2.60 10.04
N GLY A 485 20.70 -1.46 9.81
CA GLY A 485 21.76 -0.94 10.67
C GLY A 485 23.08 -1.73 10.65
N ASP A 486 23.26 -2.65 9.69
CA ASP A 486 24.56 -3.32 9.46
C ASP A 486 25.38 -2.50 8.46
N TYR A 487 25.84 -1.33 8.93
CA TYR A 487 26.53 -0.35 8.10
C TYR A 487 27.82 -0.89 7.49
N ARG A 488 28.50 -1.83 8.16
CA ARG A 488 29.71 -2.48 7.65
C ARG A 488 29.42 -3.30 6.40
N LYS A 489 28.38 -4.15 6.41
CA LYS A 489 28.00 -4.90 5.22
C LYS A 489 27.43 -3.98 4.14
N ALA A 490 26.67 -2.95 4.52
CA ALA A 490 26.18 -1.96 3.57
C ALA A 490 27.33 -1.33 2.76
N LEU A 491 28.39 -0.87 3.45
CA LEU A 491 29.61 -0.37 2.80
C LEU A 491 30.26 -1.42 1.89
N GLU A 492 30.43 -2.66 2.36
CA GLU A 492 31.03 -3.74 1.55
C GLU A 492 30.30 -3.92 0.21
N TYR A 493 28.97 -3.98 0.22
CA TYR A 493 28.16 -4.16 -0.99
C TYR A 493 28.13 -2.91 -1.88
N TYR A 494 28.09 -1.71 -1.30
CA TYR A 494 28.18 -0.48 -2.07
C TYR A 494 29.57 -0.27 -2.69
N GLU A 495 30.64 -0.68 -2.02
CA GLU A 495 32.01 -0.67 -2.57
C GLU A 495 32.15 -1.66 -3.75
N LYS A 496 31.57 -2.87 -3.64
CA LYS A 496 31.48 -3.81 -4.78
C LYS A 496 30.74 -3.19 -5.97
N THR A 497 29.61 -2.53 -5.71
CA THR A 497 28.84 -1.79 -6.72
C THR A 497 29.69 -0.71 -7.39
N LEU A 498 30.37 0.10 -6.58
CA LEU A 498 31.22 1.19 -7.05
C LEU A 498 32.37 0.65 -7.91
N SER A 499 33.04 -0.42 -7.49
CA SER A 499 34.14 -1.06 -8.22
C SER A 499 33.71 -1.52 -9.62
N ILE A 500 32.57 -2.21 -9.73
CA ILE A 500 32.03 -2.66 -11.03
C ILE A 500 31.74 -1.46 -11.94
N LYS A 501 31.10 -0.41 -11.41
CA LYS A 501 30.75 0.78 -12.18
C LYS A 501 31.99 1.58 -12.60
N GLN A 502 33.00 1.71 -11.74
CA GLN A 502 34.26 2.37 -12.09
C GLN A 502 35.02 1.65 -13.19
N HIS A 503 34.90 0.33 -13.26
CA HIS A 503 35.52 -0.46 -14.32
C HIS A 503 34.77 -0.36 -15.66
N SER A 504 33.44 -0.21 -15.62
CA SER A 504 32.58 -0.25 -16.81
C SER A 504 32.19 1.13 -17.36
N LEU A 505 32.28 2.20 -16.56
CA LEU A 505 31.78 3.52 -16.90
C LEU A 505 32.87 4.60 -16.85
N PRO A 506 32.74 5.67 -17.65
CA PRO A 506 33.60 6.86 -17.52
C PRO A 506 33.52 7.50 -16.14
N ALA A 507 34.60 8.16 -15.71
CA ALA A 507 34.71 8.75 -14.37
C ALA A 507 33.63 9.82 -14.04
N ASN A 508 33.05 10.45 -15.04
CA ASN A 508 31.99 11.46 -14.89
C ASN A 508 30.59 10.91 -15.20
N HIS A 509 30.40 9.58 -15.21
CA HIS A 509 29.10 8.99 -15.49
C HIS A 509 28.13 9.16 -14.30
N PRO A 510 26.86 9.59 -14.50
CA PRO A 510 25.88 9.80 -13.43
C PRO A 510 25.69 8.59 -12.49
N ASP A 511 25.73 7.36 -13.01
CA ASP A 511 25.59 6.16 -12.18
C ASP A 511 26.68 5.98 -11.11
N LEU A 512 27.87 6.58 -11.30
CA LEU A 512 28.90 6.64 -10.26
C LEU A 512 28.49 7.58 -9.14
N ALA A 513 27.83 8.70 -9.47
CA ALA A 513 27.32 9.65 -8.49
C ALA A 513 26.32 8.96 -7.54
N THR A 514 25.42 8.12 -8.06
CA THR A 514 24.50 7.31 -7.24
C THR A 514 25.24 6.39 -6.28
N SER A 515 26.31 5.72 -6.72
CA SER A 515 27.11 4.85 -5.85
C SER A 515 27.84 5.62 -4.75
N TYR A 516 28.42 6.78 -5.07
CA TYR A 516 29.02 7.66 -4.06
C TYR A 516 27.98 8.17 -3.06
N SER A 517 26.78 8.52 -3.53
CA SER A 517 25.67 8.99 -2.68
C SER A 517 25.22 7.90 -1.70
N ASN A 518 25.15 6.64 -2.15
CA ASN A 518 24.80 5.52 -1.28
C ASN A 518 25.84 5.31 -0.16
N ILE A 519 27.13 5.41 -0.49
CA ILE A 519 28.22 5.35 0.52
C ILE A 519 28.13 6.54 1.48
N GLY A 520 27.86 7.74 0.96
CA GLY A 520 27.64 8.94 1.76
C GLY A 520 26.52 8.76 2.78
N SER A 521 25.40 8.13 2.37
CA SER A 521 24.26 7.84 3.25
C SER A 521 24.60 6.87 4.38
N VAL A 522 25.47 5.90 4.14
CA VAL A 522 25.94 5.00 5.20
C VAL A 522 26.81 5.76 6.21
N TYR A 523 27.72 6.62 5.74
CA TYR A 523 28.52 7.45 6.64
C TYR A 523 27.68 8.45 7.45
N ASP A 524 26.65 9.02 6.85
CA ASP A 524 25.68 9.89 7.54
C ASP A 524 24.95 9.11 8.65
N SER A 525 24.46 7.91 8.34
CA SER A 525 23.82 7.01 9.31
C SER A 525 24.77 6.53 10.42
N MET A 526 26.09 6.52 10.16
CA MET A 526 27.14 6.23 11.14
C MET A 526 27.58 7.46 11.94
N GLY A 527 27.04 8.65 11.66
CA GLY A 527 27.42 9.91 12.30
C GLY A 527 28.80 10.43 11.90
N ASP A 528 29.42 9.89 10.85
CA ASP A 528 30.66 10.41 10.25
C ASP A 528 30.31 11.45 9.18
N TYR A 529 29.74 12.57 9.64
CA TYR A 529 29.20 13.63 8.79
C TYR A 529 30.25 14.22 7.85
N ARG A 530 31.53 14.25 8.26
CA ARG A 530 32.62 14.73 7.41
C ARG A 530 32.81 13.85 6.18
N LYS A 531 32.84 12.52 6.35
CA LYS A 531 32.92 11.62 5.20
C LYS A 531 31.64 11.63 4.38
N ALA A 532 30.48 11.71 5.02
CA ALA A 532 29.21 11.84 4.32
C ALA A 532 29.24 13.04 3.35
N LEU A 533 29.66 14.22 3.83
CA LEU A 533 29.86 15.41 3.00
C LEU A 533 30.87 15.18 1.87
N GLU A 534 32.03 14.56 2.14
CA GLU A 534 33.03 14.27 1.09
C GLU A 534 32.42 13.44 -0.06
N TYR A 535 31.65 12.40 0.27
CA TYR A 535 31.02 11.54 -0.73
C TYR A 535 29.87 12.24 -1.46
N TYR A 536 29.03 13.01 -0.76
CA TYR A 536 27.95 13.77 -1.39
C TYR A 536 28.45 14.93 -2.25
N GLU A 537 29.54 15.60 -1.88
CA GLU A 537 30.18 16.62 -2.71
C GLU A 537 30.79 16.01 -3.98
N LYS A 538 31.36 14.81 -3.90
CA LYS A 538 31.79 14.05 -5.09
C LYS A 538 30.61 13.71 -6.00
N THR A 539 29.50 13.23 -5.44
CA THR A 539 28.25 13.01 -6.19
C THR A 539 27.81 14.28 -6.91
N LEU A 540 27.67 15.39 -6.16
CA LEU A 540 27.24 16.67 -6.71
C LEU A 540 28.18 17.17 -7.81
N SER A 541 29.50 17.01 -7.65
CA SER A 541 30.48 17.40 -8.66
C SER A 541 30.33 16.61 -9.96
N ILE A 542 30.08 15.30 -9.89
CA ILE A 542 29.85 14.47 -11.08
C ILE A 542 28.56 14.89 -11.77
N GLU A 543 27.47 15.08 -11.02
CA GLU A 543 26.18 15.46 -11.56
C GLU A 543 26.21 16.84 -12.22
N LEU A 544 26.85 17.84 -11.61
CA LEU A 544 27.02 19.18 -12.19
C LEU A 544 27.81 19.16 -13.50
N GLN A 545 28.72 18.20 -13.69
CA GLN A 545 29.51 18.06 -14.92
C GLN A 545 28.79 17.26 -16.01
N SER A 546 27.87 16.37 -15.64
CA SER A 546 27.29 15.37 -16.55
C SER A 546 25.80 15.57 -16.85
N LEU A 547 25.10 16.35 -16.04
CA LEU A 547 23.64 16.54 -16.13
C LEU A 547 23.29 18.00 -16.42
N PRO A 548 22.11 18.28 -17.02
CA PRO A 548 21.59 19.64 -17.16
C PRO A 548 21.44 20.33 -15.80
N ALA A 549 21.61 21.64 -15.75
CA ALA A 549 21.59 22.42 -14.49
C ALA A 549 20.33 22.22 -13.62
N ASN A 550 19.17 21.97 -14.25
CA ASN A 550 17.91 21.74 -13.56
C ASN A 550 17.55 20.25 -13.41
N HIS A 551 18.52 19.34 -13.50
CA HIS A 551 18.25 17.91 -13.38
C HIS A 551 17.86 17.52 -11.95
N PRO A 552 16.81 16.70 -11.72
CA PRO A 552 16.36 16.30 -10.39
C PRO A 552 17.45 15.62 -9.51
N GLY A 553 18.40 14.92 -10.12
CA GLY A 553 19.55 14.33 -9.42
C GLY A 553 20.38 15.36 -8.62
N ILE A 554 20.66 16.53 -9.21
CA ILE A 554 21.39 17.63 -8.56
C ILE A 554 20.61 18.12 -7.33
N ALA A 555 19.27 18.19 -7.42
CA ALA A 555 18.44 18.55 -6.28
C ALA A 555 18.50 17.52 -5.15
N THR A 556 18.55 16.22 -5.49
CA THR A 556 18.76 15.15 -4.50
C THR A 556 20.10 15.30 -3.79
N SER A 557 21.18 15.57 -4.52
CA SER A 557 22.51 15.80 -3.93
C SER A 557 22.53 17.01 -2.99
N TYR A 558 21.91 18.13 -3.38
CA TYR A 558 21.76 19.28 -2.48
C TYR A 558 20.93 18.94 -1.24
N ASN A 559 19.83 18.18 -1.38
CA ASN A 559 19.06 17.71 -0.23
C ASN A 559 19.90 16.85 0.73
N ASN A 560 20.71 15.93 0.21
CA ASN A 560 21.55 15.07 1.04
C ASN A 560 22.60 15.89 1.82
N ILE A 561 23.26 16.83 1.15
CA ILE A 561 24.21 17.76 1.81
C ILE A 561 23.49 18.60 2.88
N GLY A 562 22.29 19.11 2.56
CA GLY A 562 21.46 19.85 3.51
C GLY A 562 21.12 19.01 4.75
N SER A 563 20.77 17.73 4.57
CA SER A 563 20.49 16.79 5.64
C SER A 563 21.68 16.56 6.56
N VAL A 564 22.89 16.46 6.01
CA VAL A 564 24.09 16.32 6.83
C VAL A 564 24.35 17.59 7.65
N TYR A 565 24.16 18.78 7.07
CA TYR A 565 24.27 20.02 7.83
C TYR A 565 23.21 20.16 8.92
N ASP A 566 21.99 19.69 8.68
CA ASP A 566 20.92 19.66 9.67
C ASP A 566 21.30 18.75 10.86
N SER A 567 21.77 17.53 10.57
CA SER A 567 22.30 16.59 11.57
C SER A 567 23.49 17.13 12.36
N MET A 568 24.32 17.98 11.74
CA MET A 568 25.43 18.68 12.40
C MET A 568 24.97 19.91 13.22
N GLY A 569 23.72 20.35 13.09
CA GLY A 569 23.15 21.54 13.73
C GLY A 569 23.46 22.86 13.03
N ASP A 570 24.01 22.83 11.81
CA ASP A 570 24.20 24.02 10.97
C ASP A 570 22.94 24.24 10.12
N TYR A 571 21.82 24.52 10.80
CA TYR A 571 20.50 24.63 10.20
C TYR A 571 20.42 25.70 9.10
N ARG A 572 21.25 26.76 9.19
CA ARG A 572 21.30 27.82 8.17
C ARG A 572 21.88 27.31 6.86
N LYS A 573 22.97 26.53 6.90
CA LYS A 573 23.49 25.88 5.69
C LYS A 573 22.52 24.83 5.18
N ALA A 574 21.91 24.05 6.07
CA ALA A 574 20.88 23.08 5.68
C ALA A 574 19.78 23.75 4.84
N LEU A 575 19.24 24.87 5.32
CA LEU A 575 18.24 25.68 4.62
C LEU A 575 18.73 26.14 3.24
N GLU A 576 19.95 26.68 3.14
CA GLU A 576 20.53 27.12 1.85
C GLU A 576 20.55 25.98 0.81
N TYR A 577 20.96 24.79 1.23
CA TYR A 577 21.02 23.63 0.36
C TYR A 577 19.62 23.09 0.01
N TYR A 578 18.69 23.05 0.97
CA TYR A 578 17.30 22.68 0.70
C TYR A 578 16.58 23.65 -0.24
N GLU A 579 16.84 24.96 -0.14
CA GLU A 579 16.29 25.97 -1.04
C GLU A 579 16.84 25.83 -2.46
N LYS A 580 18.14 25.52 -2.62
CA LYS A 580 18.71 25.19 -3.94
C LYS A 580 18.04 23.97 -4.57
N ALA A 581 17.83 22.91 -3.77
CA ALA A 581 17.12 21.71 -4.22
C ALA A 581 15.67 22.01 -4.60
N LEU A 582 14.95 22.78 -3.79
CA LEU A 582 13.57 23.20 -4.07
C LEU A 582 13.49 24.00 -5.38
N SER A 583 14.40 24.96 -5.58
CA SER A 583 14.45 25.78 -6.80
C SER A 583 14.60 24.91 -8.05
N ILE A 584 15.54 23.96 -8.06
CA ILE A 584 15.72 23.03 -9.19
C ILE A 584 14.44 22.23 -9.46
N LYS A 585 13.81 21.69 -8.41
CA LYS A 585 12.58 20.91 -8.55
C LYS A 585 11.40 21.73 -9.04
N GLN A 586 11.26 22.98 -8.59
CA GLN A 586 10.21 23.89 -9.09
C GLN A 586 10.39 24.23 -10.57
N HIS A 587 11.63 24.29 -11.06
CA HIS A 587 11.91 24.52 -12.48
C HIS A 587 11.75 23.27 -13.36
N SER A 588 11.97 22.07 -12.81
CA SER A 588 12.02 20.83 -13.57
C SER A 588 10.79 19.93 -13.44
N LEU A 589 9.99 20.10 -12.40
CA LEU A 589 8.85 19.24 -12.09
C LEU A 589 7.53 20.03 -12.10
N PRO A 590 6.39 19.37 -12.38
CA PRO A 590 5.08 19.97 -12.18
C PRO A 590 4.90 20.44 -10.73
N ALA A 591 4.25 21.59 -10.51
CA ALA A 591 4.16 22.16 -9.15
C ALA A 591 3.42 21.30 -8.09
N ASN A 592 2.72 20.23 -8.49
CA ASN A 592 2.10 19.24 -7.58
C ASN A 592 2.87 17.92 -7.51
N HIS A 593 4.12 17.88 -7.95
CA HIS A 593 4.92 16.67 -7.91
C HIS A 593 5.38 16.37 -6.47
N SER A 594 5.30 15.10 -6.04
CA SER A 594 5.67 14.66 -4.69
C SER A 594 7.09 15.08 -4.28
N GLY A 595 8.03 15.04 -5.22
CA GLY A 595 9.40 15.55 -5.01
C GLY A 595 9.50 17.01 -4.52
N ILE A 596 8.55 17.89 -4.87
CA ILE A 596 8.47 19.26 -4.32
C ILE A 596 7.99 19.23 -2.87
N ALA A 597 7.00 18.37 -2.56
CA ALA A 597 6.56 18.16 -1.18
C ALA A 597 7.69 17.66 -0.28
N THR A 598 8.56 16.75 -0.76
CA THR A 598 9.76 16.33 -0.03
C THR A 598 10.67 17.51 0.30
N SER A 599 10.88 18.43 -0.65
CA SER A 599 11.72 19.62 -0.39
C SER A 599 11.07 20.58 0.60
N TYR A 600 9.75 20.77 0.55
CA TYR A 600 9.05 21.54 1.58
C TYR A 600 9.13 20.88 2.96
N ASN A 601 9.01 19.55 3.04
CA ASN A 601 9.20 18.83 4.30
C ASN A 601 10.61 19.04 4.88
N ASN A 602 11.66 19.02 4.05
CA ASN A 602 13.03 19.26 4.53
C ASN A 602 13.24 20.70 5.03
N ILE A 603 12.66 21.68 4.33
CA ILE A 603 12.71 23.09 4.77
C ILE A 603 11.93 23.27 6.08
N GLY A 604 10.74 22.66 6.18
CA GLY A 604 9.94 22.65 7.40
C GLY A 604 10.70 22.02 8.58
N LEU A 605 11.46 20.95 8.33
CA LEU A 605 12.31 20.31 9.33
C LEU A 605 13.38 21.26 9.85
N ALA A 606 14.10 21.94 8.97
CA ALA A 606 15.12 22.92 9.37
C ALA A 606 14.50 24.06 10.21
N TYR A 607 13.34 24.59 9.82
CA TYR A 607 12.64 25.61 10.62
C TYR A 607 12.18 25.07 11.98
N ASN A 608 11.66 23.84 12.03
CA ASN A 608 11.27 23.20 13.29
C ASN A 608 12.48 23.04 14.22
N SER A 609 13.63 22.59 13.70
CA SER A 609 14.89 22.48 14.45
C SER A 609 15.42 23.82 14.96
N MET A 610 15.12 24.92 14.26
CA MET A 610 15.42 26.29 14.72
C MET A 610 14.40 26.84 15.75
N GLY A 611 13.29 26.13 16.00
CA GLY A 611 12.18 26.61 16.83
C GLY A 611 11.25 27.62 16.14
N HIS A 612 11.36 27.77 14.82
CA HIS A 612 10.50 28.63 14.01
C HIS A 612 9.24 27.85 13.57
N TYR A 613 8.38 27.57 14.54
CA TYR A 613 7.22 26.69 14.36
C TYR A 613 6.18 27.17 13.34
N PRO A 614 5.83 28.47 13.23
CA PRO A 614 4.88 28.93 12.21
C PRO A 614 5.36 28.69 10.79
N GLU A 615 6.63 28.97 10.50
CA GLU A 615 7.25 28.71 9.22
C GLU A 615 7.30 27.21 8.93
N ALA A 616 7.68 26.39 9.92
CA ALA A 616 7.66 24.93 9.79
C ALA A 616 6.28 24.39 9.38
N LEU A 617 5.22 24.84 10.06
CA LEU A 617 3.83 24.48 9.73
C LEU A 617 3.46 24.91 8.31
N GLU A 618 3.79 26.13 7.90
CA GLU A 618 3.49 26.62 6.54
C GLU A 618 4.10 25.70 5.47
N TYR A 619 5.36 25.30 5.62
CA TYR A 619 6.02 24.41 4.68
C TYR A 619 5.46 22.98 4.72
N TYR A 620 5.19 22.43 5.90
CA TYR A 620 4.58 21.11 6.01
C TYR A 620 3.15 21.05 5.46
N GLU A 621 2.36 22.11 5.63
CA GLU A 621 1.02 22.22 5.04
C GLU A 621 1.07 22.31 3.51
N LYS A 622 2.04 23.04 2.94
CA LYS A 622 2.29 23.03 1.49
C LYS A 622 2.65 21.63 0.98
N ALA A 623 3.51 20.91 1.69
CA ALA A 623 3.87 19.53 1.36
C ALA A 623 2.64 18.61 1.40
N LEU A 624 1.88 18.67 2.51
CA LEU A 624 0.66 17.88 2.68
C LEU A 624 -0.38 18.18 1.59
N SER A 625 -0.59 19.44 1.25
CA SER A 625 -1.53 19.83 0.18
C SER A 625 -1.12 19.27 -1.17
N ILE A 626 0.18 19.23 -1.48
CA ILE A 626 0.66 18.62 -2.73
C ILE A 626 0.37 17.12 -2.72
N LEU A 627 0.74 16.42 -1.65
CA LEU A 627 0.58 14.97 -1.56
C LEU A 627 -0.89 14.55 -1.56
N GLN A 628 -1.77 15.30 -0.88
CA GLN A 628 -3.22 15.05 -0.90
C GLN A 628 -3.83 15.22 -2.29
N GLN A 629 -3.22 16.05 -3.13
CA GLN A 629 -3.65 16.22 -4.52
C GLN A 629 -3.10 15.10 -5.42
N SER A 630 -1.88 14.62 -5.17
CA SER A 630 -1.16 13.71 -6.08
C SER A 630 -1.23 12.22 -5.74
N LEU A 631 -1.60 11.85 -4.50
CA LEU A 631 -1.53 10.47 -4.00
C LEU A 631 -2.88 9.99 -3.43
N PRO A 632 -3.14 8.67 -3.41
CA PRO A 632 -4.32 8.12 -2.74
C PRO A 632 -4.33 8.47 -1.25
N ALA A 633 -5.53 8.59 -0.68
CA ALA A 633 -5.72 9.04 0.71
C ALA A 633 -5.05 8.15 1.76
N ASN A 634 -4.80 6.88 1.44
CA ASN A 634 -4.11 5.91 2.29
C ASN A 634 -2.64 5.71 1.90
N HIS A 635 -2.02 6.59 1.11
CA HIS A 635 -0.61 6.46 0.75
C HIS A 635 0.32 6.74 1.96
N PRO A 636 1.35 5.92 2.22
CA PRO A 636 2.28 6.12 3.34
C PRO A 636 2.91 7.53 3.42
N ASP A 637 3.27 8.15 2.29
CA ASP A 637 3.86 9.50 2.25
C ASP A 637 3.01 10.60 2.90
N LEU A 638 1.67 10.44 2.91
CA LEU A 638 0.78 11.35 3.63
C LEU A 638 1.02 11.28 5.14
N ALA A 639 1.27 10.07 5.67
CA ALA A 639 1.53 9.87 7.09
C ALA A 639 2.82 10.57 7.53
N THR A 640 3.86 10.60 6.69
CA THR A 640 5.10 11.35 6.98
C THR A 640 4.82 12.83 7.20
N SER A 641 3.99 13.45 6.35
CA SER A 641 3.66 14.88 6.49
C SER A 641 2.78 15.15 7.71
N TYR A 642 1.84 14.26 8.03
CA TYR A 642 1.06 14.37 9.28
C TYR A 642 1.95 14.19 10.52
N ASN A 643 2.90 13.26 10.51
CA ASN A 643 3.88 13.09 11.58
C ASN A 643 4.73 14.37 11.77
N ASN A 644 5.17 14.99 10.68
CA ASN A 644 5.94 16.22 10.75
C ASN A 644 5.13 17.37 11.36
N ILE A 645 3.87 17.55 10.95
CA ILE A 645 2.97 18.55 11.55
C ILE A 645 2.72 18.25 13.03
N GLY A 646 2.49 16.99 13.38
CA GLY A 646 2.34 16.55 14.77
C GLY A 646 3.56 16.89 15.62
N SER A 647 4.77 16.73 15.07
CA SER A 647 6.05 17.06 15.73
C SER A 647 6.19 18.55 16.06
N VAL A 648 5.69 19.43 15.18
CA VAL A 648 5.68 20.86 15.45
C VAL A 648 4.73 21.18 16.60
N TYR A 649 3.52 20.61 16.59
CA TYR A 649 2.55 20.83 17.69
C TYR A 649 3.04 20.25 19.02
N ASP A 650 3.73 19.10 19.01
CA ASP A 650 4.36 18.54 20.21
C ASP A 650 5.43 19.48 20.75
N SER A 651 6.30 20.00 19.87
CA SER A 651 7.33 20.99 20.23
C SER A 651 6.76 22.30 20.77
N MET A 652 5.56 22.70 20.33
CA MET A 652 4.81 23.85 20.85
C MET A 652 4.08 23.58 22.16
N GLY A 653 3.98 22.31 22.59
CA GLY A 653 3.19 21.88 23.75
C GLY A 653 1.69 21.76 23.50
N ASP A 654 1.21 21.85 22.25
CA ASP A 654 -0.17 21.56 21.88
C ASP A 654 -0.37 20.05 21.66
N TYR A 655 -0.23 19.31 22.76
CA TYR A 655 -0.24 17.84 22.77
C TYR A 655 -1.52 17.24 22.18
N ARG A 656 -2.66 17.94 22.33
CA ARG A 656 -3.94 17.47 21.77
C ARG A 656 -3.88 17.44 20.24
N LYS A 657 -3.40 18.50 19.59
CA LYS A 657 -3.25 18.51 18.13
C LYS A 657 -2.17 17.56 17.68
N ALA A 658 -1.06 17.46 18.41
CA ALA A 658 -0.01 16.49 18.12
C ALA A 658 -0.58 15.07 18.03
N LEU A 659 -1.37 14.65 19.02
CA LEU A 659 -2.05 13.34 19.02
C LEU A 659 -3.00 13.18 17.83
N GLU A 660 -3.83 14.18 17.51
CA GLU A 660 -4.74 14.12 16.35
C GLU A 660 -4.00 13.83 15.04
N TYR A 661 -2.89 14.52 14.80
CA TYR A 661 -2.07 14.34 13.60
C TYR A 661 -1.32 13.00 13.60
N TYR A 662 -0.76 12.59 14.74
CA TYR A 662 -0.08 11.31 14.86
C TYR A 662 -1.01 10.10 14.74
N GLU A 663 -2.22 10.17 15.29
CA GLU A 663 -3.25 9.12 15.15
C GLU A 663 -3.71 9.00 13.70
N LYS A 664 -3.85 10.13 12.99
CA LYS A 664 -4.16 10.13 11.56
C LYS A 664 -3.04 9.49 10.73
N ALA A 665 -1.78 9.81 11.04
CA ALA A 665 -0.63 9.18 10.40
C ALA A 665 -0.60 7.67 10.66
N LEU A 666 -0.81 7.25 11.92
CA LEU A 666 -0.87 5.85 12.33
C LEU A 666 -1.97 5.09 11.58
N SER A 667 -3.18 5.65 11.50
CA SER A 667 -4.31 5.04 10.79
C SER A 667 -4.02 4.80 9.31
N ILE A 668 -3.34 5.75 8.63
CA ILE A 668 -2.94 5.58 7.23
C ILE A 668 -1.94 4.42 7.12
N LEU A 669 -0.90 4.42 7.96
CA LEU A 669 0.15 3.40 7.91
C LEU A 669 -0.41 2.00 8.18
N GLN A 670 -1.31 1.85 9.16
CA GLN A 670 -1.98 0.58 9.47
C GLN A 670 -2.85 0.04 8.32
N GLN A 671 -3.43 0.92 7.50
CA GLN A 671 -4.21 0.52 6.33
C GLN A 671 -3.33 0.16 5.12
N SER A 672 -2.13 0.73 5.03
CA SER A 672 -1.25 0.59 3.86
C SER A 672 -0.09 -0.39 4.01
N LEU A 673 0.36 -0.67 5.23
CA LEU A 673 1.60 -1.40 5.51
C LEU A 673 1.31 -2.63 6.40
N PRO A 674 2.19 -3.65 6.39
CA PRO A 674 2.10 -4.77 7.32
C PRO A 674 2.12 -4.31 8.78
N ALA A 675 1.43 -5.02 9.66
CA ALA A 675 1.29 -4.65 11.08
C ALA A 675 2.63 -4.44 11.81
N ASN A 676 3.68 -5.16 11.41
CA ASN A 676 5.03 -5.06 11.97
C ASN A 676 5.98 -4.15 11.17
N HIS A 677 5.44 -3.22 10.36
CA HIS A 677 6.27 -2.29 9.59
C HIS A 677 6.95 -1.25 10.50
N PRO A 678 8.26 -0.97 10.35
CA PRO A 678 8.98 0.01 11.17
C PRO A 678 8.36 1.41 11.21
N GLY A 679 7.76 1.87 10.10
CA GLY A 679 7.02 3.14 10.03
C GLY A 679 5.83 3.25 11.01
N ILE A 680 5.15 2.13 11.32
CA ILE A 680 4.10 2.11 12.34
C ILE A 680 4.72 2.32 13.73
N ALA A 681 5.87 1.70 13.99
CA ALA A 681 6.62 1.91 15.24
C ALA A 681 7.05 3.37 15.43
N THR A 682 7.41 4.09 14.37
CA THR A 682 7.70 5.53 14.44
C THR A 682 6.49 6.32 14.93
N SER A 683 5.30 6.03 14.42
CA SER A 683 4.07 6.74 14.84
C SER A 683 3.69 6.42 16.29
N TYR A 684 3.83 5.15 16.71
CA TYR A 684 3.66 4.79 18.12
C TYR A 684 4.70 5.47 19.03
N ASN A 685 5.96 5.55 18.61
CA ASN A 685 6.98 6.29 19.36
C ASN A 685 6.60 7.77 19.52
N ASN A 686 6.12 8.41 18.47
CA ASN A 686 5.71 9.82 18.52
C ASN A 686 4.53 10.02 19.48
N ILE A 687 3.52 9.16 19.43
CA ILE A 687 2.39 9.19 20.37
C ILE A 687 2.87 8.96 21.82
N GLY A 688 3.80 8.01 22.02
CA GLY A 688 4.42 7.76 23.32
C GLY A 688 5.16 8.99 23.87
N SER A 689 5.86 9.72 23.00
CA SER A 689 6.56 10.98 23.34
C SER A 689 5.62 12.08 23.80
N VAL A 690 4.46 12.21 23.15
CA VAL A 690 3.44 13.17 23.58
C VAL A 690 2.89 12.82 24.96
N TYR A 691 2.57 11.54 25.21
CA TYR A 691 2.08 11.11 26.52
C TYR A 691 3.14 11.26 27.62
N ASP A 692 4.41 11.02 27.31
CA ASP A 692 5.53 11.26 28.23
C ASP A 692 5.63 12.75 28.60
N SER A 693 5.55 13.63 27.60
CA SER A 693 5.54 15.09 27.78
C SER A 693 4.34 15.57 28.59
N MET A 694 3.19 14.89 28.48
CA MET A 694 2.00 15.14 29.31
C MET A 694 2.11 14.59 30.74
N GLY A 695 3.11 13.77 31.04
CA GLY A 695 3.27 13.08 32.32
C GLY A 695 2.39 11.83 32.47
N ASP A 696 1.71 11.36 31.42
CA ASP A 696 0.99 10.08 31.42
C ASP A 696 1.96 8.95 31.08
N TYR A 697 2.89 8.70 32.02
CA TYR A 697 3.97 7.73 31.86
C TYR A 697 3.48 6.31 31.58
N ARG A 698 2.28 5.94 32.07
CA ARG A 698 1.70 4.62 31.81
C ARG A 698 1.36 4.46 30.33
N LYS A 699 0.68 5.44 29.73
CA LYS A 699 0.40 5.40 28.29
C LYS A 699 1.67 5.53 27.46
N ALA A 700 2.60 6.40 27.88
CA ALA A 700 3.89 6.52 27.22
C ALA A 700 4.60 5.17 27.10
N LEU A 701 4.70 4.42 28.21
CA LEU A 701 5.25 3.06 28.22
C LEU A 701 4.48 2.11 27.31
N GLU A 702 3.15 2.10 27.35
CA GLU A 702 2.32 1.24 26.48
C GLU A 702 2.66 1.46 24.99
N TYR A 703 2.72 2.72 24.55
CA TYR A 703 3.03 3.06 23.16
C TYR A 703 4.48 2.79 22.78
N TYR A 704 5.43 3.08 23.68
CA TYR A 704 6.84 2.75 23.45
C TYR A 704 7.08 1.23 23.40
N GLU A 705 6.37 0.43 24.20
CA GLU A 705 6.43 -1.02 24.17
C GLU A 705 5.86 -1.58 22.86
N LYS A 706 4.74 -1.04 22.36
CA LYS A 706 4.20 -1.39 21.03
C LYS A 706 5.22 -1.09 19.92
N ALA A 707 5.84 0.08 19.95
CA ALA A 707 6.87 0.46 18.98
C ALA A 707 8.12 -0.45 19.07
N LEU A 708 8.56 -0.77 20.30
CA LEU A 708 9.67 -1.67 20.55
C LEU A 708 9.38 -3.08 20.01
N SER A 709 8.19 -3.62 20.27
CA SER A 709 7.76 -4.94 19.80
C SER A 709 7.81 -5.04 18.27
N ILE A 710 7.32 -4.01 17.56
CA ILE A 710 7.36 -3.96 16.09
C ILE A 710 8.82 -3.94 15.59
N LYS A 711 9.68 -3.10 16.20
CA LYS A 711 11.09 -3.02 15.81
C LYS A 711 11.84 -4.31 16.09
N GLN A 712 11.57 -4.98 17.21
CA GLN A 712 12.17 -6.29 17.52
C GLN A 712 11.74 -7.39 16.55
N HIS A 713 10.55 -7.29 15.97
CA HIS A 713 10.07 -8.23 14.97
C HIS A 713 10.66 -7.98 13.57
N SER A 714 10.83 -6.71 13.18
CA SER A 714 11.23 -6.30 11.83
C SER A 714 12.74 -6.08 11.66
N LEU A 715 13.46 -5.78 12.74
CA LEU A 715 14.86 -5.38 12.71
C LEU A 715 15.74 -6.34 13.53
N PRO A 716 17.04 -6.47 13.20
CA PRO A 716 17.99 -7.21 14.03
C PRO A 716 18.03 -6.68 15.46
N ALA A 717 18.28 -7.55 16.45
CA ALA A 717 18.36 -7.17 17.86
C ALA A 717 19.41 -6.08 18.16
N SER A 718 20.46 -5.98 17.34
CA SER A 718 21.51 -4.97 17.44
C SER A 718 21.15 -3.64 16.75
N HIS A 719 19.96 -3.49 16.18
CA HIS A 719 19.60 -2.31 15.40
C HIS A 719 19.54 -1.03 16.28
N PRO A 720 20.14 0.10 15.87
CA PRO A 720 20.16 1.35 16.65
C PRO A 720 18.78 1.86 17.11
N SER A 721 17.76 1.71 16.29
CA SER A 721 16.37 2.10 16.61
C SER A 721 15.74 1.31 17.76
N ILE A 722 16.19 0.07 18.03
CA ILE A 722 15.80 -0.70 19.22
C ILE A 722 16.44 -0.04 20.45
N GLY A 723 17.72 0.32 20.35
CA GLY A 723 18.42 1.09 21.38
C GLY A 723 17.72 2.43 21.69
N THR A 724 17.22 3.12 20.67
CA THR A 724 16.40 4.35 20.83
C THR A 724 15.09 4.07 21.57
N SER A 725 14.46 2.92 21.32
CA SER A 725 13.20 2.57 21.99
C SER A 725 13.43 2.24 23.48
N TYR A 726 14.50 1.50 23.79
CA TYR A 726 14.92 1.31 25.18
C TYR A 726 15.31 2.62 25.86
N ASN A 727 15.92 3.56 25.12
CA ASN A 727 16.30 4.85 25.68
C ASN A 727 15.05 5.62 26.13
N ASN A 728 14.02 5.67 25.28
CA ASN A 728 12.77 6.34 25.60
C ASN A 728 12.08 5.71 26.82
N ILE A 729 12.03 4.38 26.88
CA ILE A 729 11.48 3.66 28.04
C ILE A 729 12.30 3.97 29.32
N GLY A 730 13.63 4.01 29.22
CA GLY A 730 14.51 4.36 30.33
C GLY A 730 14.28 5.77 30.86
N LEU A 731 14.08 6.75 29.97
CA LEU A 731 13.76 8.13 30.33
C LEU A 731 12.40 8.27 31.03
N VAL A 732 11.40 7.49 30.60
CA VAL A 732 10.10 7.44 31.31
C VAL A 732 10.28 6.89 32.73
N TYR A 733 11.05 5.81 32.90
CA TYR A 733 11.32 5.26 34.23
C TYR A 733 12.11 6.22 35.13
N ASP A 734 13.05 7.00 34.57
CA ASP A 734 13.74 8.07 35.30
C ASP A 734 12.75 9.13 35.78
N SER A 735 11.84 9.56 34.90
CA SER A 735 10.78 10.54 35.22
C SER A 735 9.80 10.02 36.28
N MET A 736 9.56 8.71 36.32
CA MET A 736 8.77 8.04 37.37
C MET A 736 9.54 7.85 38.69
N GLY A 737 10.86 8.07 38.72
CA GLY A 737 11.72 7.84 39.88
C GLY A 737 12.14 6.38 40.09
N ASP A 738 11.86 5.47 39.14
CA ASP A 738 12.37 4.10 39.15
C ASP A 738 13.77 4.05 38.52
N TYR A 739 14.74 4.63 39.22
CA TYR A 739 16.10 4.78 38.72
C TYR A 739 16.80 3.45 38.43
N ARG A 740 16.38 2.37 39.10
CA ARG A 740 16.93 1.03 38.84
C ARG A 740 16.56 0.56 37.44
N LYS A 741 15.28 0.65 37.08
CA LYS A 741 14.84 0.31 35.73
C LYS A 741 15.39 1.29 34.70
N ALA A 742 15.43 2.58 35.02
CA ALA A 742 16.02 3.59 34.14
C ALA A 742 17.46 3.21 33.75
N LEU A 743 18.32 2.90 34.73
CA LEU A 743 19.69 2.43 34.47
C LEU A 743 19.72 1.13 33.65
N GLU A 744 18.88 0.14 33.97
CA GLU A 744 18.81 -1.12 33.22
C GLU A 744 18.52 -0.87 31.72
N TYR A 745 17.55 -0.02 31.42
CA TYR A 745 17.20 0.33 30.04
C TYR A 745 18.27 1.19 29.36
N CYS A 746 18.87 2.15 30.05
CA CYS A 746 19.98 2.93 29.52
C CYS A 746 21.22 2.07 29.22
N GLU A 747 21.52 1.07 30.05
CA GLU A 747 22.60 0.10 29.81
C GLU A 747 22.30 -0.79 28.59
N LYS A 748 21.06 -1.26 28.45
CA LYS A 748 20.60 -1.98 27.23
C LYS A 748 20.76 -1.12 25.98
N THR A 749 20.38 0.16 26.04
CA THR A 749 20.58 1.13 24.95
C THR A 749 22.05 1.26 24.59
N LEU A 750 22.92 1.45 25.58
CA LEU A 750 24.36 1.62 25.35
C LEU A 750 24.98 0.37 24.72
N LEU A 751 24.58 -0.82 25.17
CA LEU A 751 25.06 -2.10 24.61
C LEU A 751 24.68 -2.27 23.13
N ILE A 752 23.43 -1.94 22.76
CA ILE A 752 22.99 -2.04 21.36
C ILE A 752 23.74 -1.06 20.47
N ARG A 753 23.88 0.20 20.91
CA ARG A 753 24.62 1.24 20.19
C ARG A 753 26.10 0.87 20.05
N GLN A 754 26.70 0.24 21.06
CA GLN A 754 28.06 -0.32 21.01
C GLN A 754 28.27 -1.38 19.93
N GLN A 755 27.24 -2.17 19.62
CA GLN A 755 27.35 -3.24 18.62
C GLN A 755 27.16 -2.73 17.18
N SER A 756 26.44 -1.64 16.98
CA SER A 756 25.98 -1.18 15.66
C SER A 756 26.57 0.14 15.19
N LEU A 757 26.98 1.02 16.10
CA LEU A 757 27.43 2.37 15.79
C LEU A 757 28.91 2.58 16.14
N PRO A 758 29.64 3.47 15.43
CA PRO A 758 30.97 3.88 15.83
C PRO A 758 30.98 4.60 17.19
N ALA A 759 32.06 4.48 17.96
CA ALA A 759 32.17 5.11 19.28
C ALA A 759 32.09 6.65 19.27
N SER A 760 32.31 7.29 18.11
CA SER A 760 32.18 8.74 17.91
C SER A 760 30.75 9.19 17.57
N HIS A 761 29.79 8.26 17.47
CA HIS A 761 28.44 8.55 17.01
C HIS A 761 27.67 9.39 18.07
N PRO A 762 26.92 10.43 17.66
CA PRO A 762 26.07 11.26 18.54
C PRO A 762 25.21 10.50 19.56
N ASP A 763 24.55 9.43 19.14
CA ASP A 763 23.79 8.52 20.00
C ASP A 763 24.55 7.95 21.21
N PHE A 764 25.87 7.74 21.12
CA PHE A 764 26.64 7.37 22.31
C PHE A 764 26.66 8.52 23.31
N ALA A 765 26.95 9.75 22.84
CA ALA A 765 26.91 10.92 23.72
C ALA A 765 25.55 11.07 24.42
N ALA A 766 24.45 10.89 23.69
CA ALA A 766 23.12 10.88 24.29
C ALA A 766 22.94 9.77 25.34
N SER A 767 23.43 8.56 25.07
CA SER A 767 23.34 7.43 26.02
C SER A 767 24.12 7.70 27.29
N TYR A 768 25.37 8.17 27.17
CA TYR A 768 26.21 8.55 28.30
C TYR A 768 25.58 9.70 29.10
N ASN A 769 25.06 10.73 28.42
CA ASN A 769 24.39 11.84 29.10
C ASN A 769 23.19 11.35 29.90
N ASN A 770 22.35 10.47 29.32
CA ASN A 770 21.16 9.97 30.00
C ASN A 770 21.51 9.12 31.23
N ILE A 771 22.54 8.26 31.15
CA ILE A 771 23.05 7.54 32.33
C ILE A 771 23.56 8.54 33.39
N GLY A 772 24.28 9.58 32.98
CA GLY A 772 24.75 10.64 33.87
C GLY A 772 23.60 11.38 34.55
N LEU A 773 22.52 11.67 33.83
CA LEU A 773 21.31 12.28 34.38
C LEU A 773 20.62 11.39 35.42
N VAL A 774 20.51 10.08 35.17
CA VAL A 774 19.94 9.14 36.15
C VAL A 774 20.80 9.10 37.42
N TYR A 775 22.14 9.09 37.30
CA TYR A 775 23.02 9.17 38.48
C TYR A 775 22.92 10.51 39.21
N ASP A 776 22.69 11.61 38.50
CA ASP A 776 22.41 12.93 39.10
C ASP A 776 21.10 12.89 39.91
N SER A 777 20.06 12.22 39.39
CA SER A 777 18.78 12.01 40.07
C SER A 777 18.91 11.11 41.31
N ILE A 778 19.77 10.08 41.25
CA ILE A 778 20.11 9.22 42.40
C ILE A 778 20.92 9.99 43.47
N GLY A 779 21.70 10.98 43.06
CA GLY A 779 22.62 11.73 43.93
C GLY A 779 24.06 11.20 43.95
N ASP A 780 24.42 10.26 43.06
CA ASP A 780 25.80 9.78 42.85
C ASP A 780 26.53 10.74 41.90
N TYR A 781 26.86 11.93 42.41
CA TYR A 781 27.48 12.99 41.62
C TYR A 781 28.84 12.61 40.98
N PRO A 782 29.72 11.80 41.62
CA PRO A 782 30.95 11.35 40.98
C PRO A 782 30.70 10.53 39.70
N LYS A 783 29.76 9.58 39.73
CA LYS A 783 29.39 8.84 38.52
C LYS A 783 28.68 9.72 37.50
N ALA A 784 27.76 10.56 37.95
CA ALA A 784 27.07 11.50 37.07
C ALA A 784 28.07 12.37 36.29
N HIS A 785 29.09 12.90 36.98
CA HIS A 785 30.16 13.70 36.37
C HIS A 785 30.90 12.90 35.31
N PHE A 786 31.36 11.70 35.64
CA PHE A 786 32.07 10.83 34.69
C PHE A 786 31.26 10.60 33.41
N TYR A 787 29.98 10.24 33.53
CA TYR A 787 29.13 9.96 32.37
C TYR A 787 28.82 11.22 31.56
N CYS A 788 28.52 12.35 32.21
CA CYS A 788 28.30 13.63 31.53
C CYS A 788 29.56 14.16 30.82
N GLU A 789 30.74 14.00 31.42
CA GLU A 789 32.02 14.38 30.79
C GLU A 789 32.27 13.56 29.53
N ARG A 790 32.13 12.23 29.61
CA ARG A 790 32.24 11.34 28.45
C ARG A 790 31.25 11.74 27.34
N ALA A 791 30.02 12.10 27.69
CA ALA A 791 29.02 12.52 26.71
C ALA A 791 29.46 13.77 25.94
N VAL A 792 29.96 14.80 26.63
CA VAL A 792 30.46 16.03 26.01
C VAL A 792 31.66 15.76 25.11
N GLU A 793 32.60 14.92 25.55
CA GLU A 793 33.76 14.55 24.74
C GLU A 793 33.37 13.85 23.44
N ILE A 794 32.45 12.89 23.49
CA ILE A 794 31.97 12.18 22.30
C ILE A 794 31.24 13.14 21.37
N ALA A 795 30.34 13.97 21.90
CA ALA A 795 29.56 14.93 21.11
C ALA A 795 30.45 15.92 20.34
N LYS A 796 31.58 16.36 20.93
CA LYS A 796 32.55 17.25 20.27
C LYS A 796 33.22 16.66 19.03
N CYS A 797 33.21 15.34 18.86
CA CYS A 797 33.80 14.69 17.69
C CYS A 797 32.92 14.79 16.43
N SER A 798 31.60 14.93 16.57
CA SER A 798 30.65 14.83 15.46
C SER A 798 29.69 16.03 15.34
N MET A 799 29.40 16.74 16.43
CA MET A 799 28.47 17.87 16.43
C MET A 799 29.19 19.21 16.22
N SER A 800 28.49 20.20 15.65
CA SER A 800 29.01 21.57 15.62
C SER A 800 29.04 22.20 17.02
N PRO A 801 29.91 23.20 17.28
CA PRO A 801 30.01 23.85 18.59
C PRO A 801 28.70 24.47 19.10
N ASN A 802 27.80 24.85 18.20
CA ASN A 802 26.51 25.46 18.52
C ASN A 802 25.35 24.45 18.48
N HIS A 803 25.64 23.16 18.35
CA HIS A 803 24.61 22.14 18.26
C HIS A 803 23.76 22.09 19.55
N PRO A 804 22.42 22.11 19.47
CA PRO A 804 21.56 22.18 20.66
C PRO A 804 21.79 21.06 21.67
N HIS A 805 22.05 19.84 21.20
CA HIS A 805 22.35 18.72 22.10
C HIS A 805 23.71 18.86 22.80
N LEU A 806 24.75 19.37 22.11
CA LEU A 806 26.05 19.59 22.73
C LEU A 806 25.94 20.63 23.84
N LEU A 807 25.27 21.75 23.57
CA LEU A 807 25.01 22.79 24.58
C LEU A 807 24.21 22.26 25.77
N THR A 808 23.27 21.35 25.51
CA THR A 808 22.49 20.68 26.57
C THR A 808 23.37 19.77 27.42
N PHE A 809 24.25 18.98 26.81
CA PHE A 809 25.19 18.10 27.52
C PHE A 809 26.19 18.91 28.36
N GLU A 810 26.71 20.01 27.82
CA GLU A 810 27.61 20.91 28.57
C GLU A 810 26.92 21.55 29.77
N ARG A 811 25.67 21.99 29.62
CA ARG A 811 24.85 22.51 30.73
C ARG A 811 24.58 21.45 31.79
N ASN A 812 24.32 20.21 31.39
CA ASN A 812 24.11 19.10 32.32
C ASN A 812 25.39 18.80 33.10
N LEU A 813 26.55 18.77 32.43
CA LEU A 813 27.85 18.60 33.08
C LEU A 813 28.11 19.72 34.11
N GLU A 814 27.94 20.99 33.72
CA GLU A 814 28.12 22.13 34.63
C GLU A 814 27.20 22.04 35.87
N ARG A 815 25.95 21.60 35.66
CA ARG A 815 25.00 21.39 36.76
C ARG A 815 25.50 20.32 37.73
N VAL A 816 26.01 19.20 37.22
CA VAL A 816 26.54 18.09 38.02
C VAL A 816 27.82 18.51 38.76
N ASP A 817 28.72 19.26 38.11
CA ASP A 817 29.95 19.77 38.70
C ASP A 817 29.67 20.64 39.93
N ASN A 818 28.71 21.55 39.80
CA ASN A 818 28.26 22.40 40.90
C ASN A 818 27.73 21.58 42.09
N LYS A 819 27.00 20.48 41.82
CA LYS A 819 26.50 19.58 42.88
C LYS A 819 27.63 18.76 43.52
N LEU A 820 28.57 18.26 42.72
CA LEU A 820 29.74 17.49 43.17
C LEU A 820 30.67 18.33 44.06
N GLN A 821 30.91 19.60 43.71
CA GLN A 821 31.71 20.50 44.53
C GLN A 821 31.03 20.78 45.88
N ARG A 822 29.71 20.99 45.88
CA ARG A 822 28.93 21.21 47.11
C ARG A 822 28.90 19.99 48.02
N SER A 823 28.76 18.78 47.47
CA SER A 823 28.77 17.54 48.26
C SER A 823 30.15 17.27 48.88
N SER A 824 31.22 17.48 48.11
CA SER A 824 32.61 17.33 48.57
C SER A 824 32.93 18.29 49.71
N PHE A 825 32.51 19.56 49.60
CA PHE A 825 32.70 20.56 50.66
C PHE A 825 31.90 20.23 51.93
N ARG A 826 30.72 19.61 51.80
CA ARG A 826 29.93 19.13 52.95
C ARG A 826 30.56 17.90 53.62
N ALA A 827 31.20 17.01 52.88
CA ALA A 827 31.86 15.82 53.42
C ALA A 827 33.19 16.13 54.15
N MET A 828 33.81 17.27 53.85
CA MET A 828 35.03 17.76 54.52
C MET A 828 34.76 18.53 55.83
N LYS A 829 33.50 18.87 56.11
CA LYS A 829 33.05 19.46 57.38
C LYS A 829 32.43 18.38 58.26
#